data_AF-A0A8H4QBB1-F1
#
_entry.id   AF-A0A8H4QBB1-F1
#
_cell.length_a   1.000
_cell.length_b   1.000
_cell.length_c   1.000
_cell.angle_alpha   90.00
_cell.angle_beta   90.00
_cell.angle_gamma   90.00
#
_symmetry.space_group_name_H-M   'P 1'
#
loop_
_entity.id
_entity.type
_entity.pdbx_description
1 polymer ?
#
loop_
_entity_poly.entity_id
_entity_poly.type
_entity_poly.pdbx_seq_one_letter_code
_entity_poly.pdbx_strand_id
1 'polypeptide(L)'
;MAVVSSTSPARLFFRFLGHRLLLLFSTLTRFADRRFALALAASGLVSSKLVHVYAHADALPLRALLLWGPSLFGQDTVLLLVLRLLLDNGLLPAPVRASASAVAVSVCVLVAAMASIIVSFFAVAGLELHWRNVGAAFDLSALRMLLTGLLSMGLVMAALLLLAGILQTPCFLVTGMALDLLQWLLNALLPASIRSWVSCSGSGSGSGSEYRHLTSRRDSECDYEDEDDEKYTDTDAASSLDLRSEPASSRRLLVIVYILVGFSLLAQTVTYIFRPSDASLIFVSWTLPLLPLVELTLSSSVLTRMRGGGGFQGLDEDVTALSSPPPPFSWLPVDGKKLAGFEDWYIPDRTHYDATRDPIRVTNLHQAPLPEIRTALGRLRIRHVVLLELETIRKDVFPLKKDGLIWRKLANGTDSGKLSAEAVQLLSTLTPTANFVTGEYDDGFKHQGRPKRGGLNFVNAHTSSTYTLKSLTATLCGLTPLLTDFNQEYRNHVYQPCLPHVFEALNRLDGVEKKGGEQMRAAGSVDEGYEEDWDDEEEGEEEGEREEQQQQQQPADNSSFTSFPWRPTFMQSTTSTFDKQTPLMKAFGFRPDSIIDKEYLRSNRAKFGPSKVMDNNYFSMPEVTLEEYVRDAFSSARRNKERVFLSHLTSTTHHDWKLPANETYVPLTDDSELSPLSHFVNCVGYGDRWVRRVLDIIREEGAEDETLVILQGDHGLSNAEIGSVSSYGTGHVGNFHVPLVLSHPHLPPIDISDAVSSIQVLPTILDLLAESNSLSPSQTTAARDLAANYEGQSLIRPQLDGPSDTGLGAWQFSLVNPGGTMIAVRERGRPGFRLIVPVVDNVSWRFTDVAADEHEEKPIVAFDLEVLAADVKKRFGKGAAQWVRKAVAVTSWYVDENMERWRYGGKRPRKGSMVTTEDSKAKQKTINSKGSKQVKRPRR
;
A
#
# COMPACT_ATOMS: atom_id res chain seq x y z
N MET A 1 21.58 -5.50 -73.68
CA MET A 1 20.33 -4.72 -73.93
C MET A 1 19.24 -5.37 -73.10
N ALA A 2 18.46 -4.76 -72.21
CA ALA A 2 18.32 -3.43 -71.63
C ALA A 2 17.48 -3.68 -70.35
N VAL A 3 17.93 -3.32 -69.15
CA VAL A 3 17.55 -2.11 -68.37
C VAL A 3 16.78 -2.49 -67.09
N VAL A 4 17.21 -1.83 -66.02
CA VAL A 4 16.90 -1.92 -64.60
C VAL A 4 15.51 -1.38 -64.26
N SER A 5 14.87 -1.92 -63.22
CA SER A 5 13.91 -1.20 -62.38
C SER A 5 14.03 -1.66 -60.92
N SER A 6 14.78 -0.90 -60.14
CA SER A 6 14.90 -1.02 -58.68
C SER A 6 13.59 -0.67 -57.97
N THR A 7 13.15 -1.49 -57.02
CA THR A 7 12.19 -1.07 -55.99
C THR A 7 12.90 -1.02 -54.64
N SER A 8 12.92 0.18 -54.04
CA SER A 8 13.63 0.49 -52.78
C SER A 8 12.85 -0.02 -51.54
N PRO A 9 13.54 -0.52 -50.49
CA PRO A 9 12.95 -0.94 -49.21
C PRO A 9 12.15 0.15 -48.48
N ALA A 10 12.36 1.42 -48.84
CA ALA A 10 11.66 2.55 -48.23
C ALA A 10 10.14 2.51 -48.48
N ARG A 11 9.66 1.96 -49.61
CA ARG A 11 8.22 1.94 -49.93
C ARG A 11 7.43 0.91 -49.12
N LEU A 12 8.06 -0.16 -48.62
CA LEU A 12 7.40 -1.10 -47.71
C LEU A 12 7.29 -0.52 -46.29
N PHE A 13 8.30 0.23 -45.84
CA PHE A 13 8.29 0.89 -44.52
C PHE A 13 7.23 2.00 -44.45
N PHE A 14 7.08 2.81 -45.51
CA PHE A 14 6.03 3.84 -45.59
C PHE A 14 4.61 3.27 -45.75
N ARG A 15 4.43 2.09 -46.35
CA ARG A 15 3.12 1.40 -46.41
C ARG A 15 2.73 0.78 -45.07
N PHE A 16 3.68 0.25 -44.31
CA PHE A 16 3.45 -0.28 -42.96
C PHE A 16 3.15 0.83 -41.94
N LEU A 17 3.86 1.97 -42.03
CA LEU A 17 3.60 3.14 -41.19
C LEU A 17 2.28 3.82 -41.58
N GLY A 18 1.97 3.91 -42.89
CA GLY A 18 0.72 4.44 -43.41
C GLY A 18 -0.51 3.64 -43.00
N HIS A 19 -0.44 2.30 -42.91
CA HIS A 19 -1.55 1.47 -42.45
C HIS A 19 -1.82 1.60 -40.94
N ARG A 20 -0.78 1.79 -40.12
CA ARG A 20 -0.95 2.07 -38.68
C ARG A 20 -1.43 3.51 -38.43
N LEU A 21 -0.98 4.49 -39.22
CA LEU A 21 -1.51 5.85 -39.21
C LEU A 21 -2.96 5.92 -39.72
N LEU A 22 -3.35 5.09 -40.69
CA LEU A 22 -4.74 4.97 -41.16
C LEU A 22 -5.65 4.24 -40.16
N LEU A 23 -5.12 3.30 -39.36
CA LEU A 23 -5.83 2.69 -38.23
C LEU A 23 -5.97 3.68 -37.04
N LEU A 24 -4.99 4.54 -36.82
CA LEU A 24 -5.07 5.67 -35.89
C LEU A 24 -6.06 6.75 -36.40
N PHE A 25 -6.08 7.03 -37.71
CA PHE A 25 -7.04 7.95 -38.31
C PHE A 25 -8.47 7.38 -38.37
N SER A 26 -8.65 6.06 -38.56
CA SER A 26 -9.97 5.42 -38.55
C SER A 26 -10.55 5.25 -37.15
N THR A 27 -9.70 5.16 -36.12
CA THR A 27 -10.12 5.26 -34.72
C THR A 27 -10.45 6.72 -34.36
N LEU A 28 -9.65 7.71 -34.79
CA LEU A 28 -9.95 9.14 -34.63
C LEU A 28 -11.25 9.59 -35.32
N THR A 29 -11.60 9.05 -36.50
CA THR A 29 -12.89 9.36 -37.15
C THR A 29 -14.09 8.70 -36.46
N ARG A 30 -13.90 7.59 -35.74
CA ARG A 30 -14.95 7.02 -34.86
C ARG A 30 -15.15 7.84 -33.59
N PHE A 31 -14.11 8.48 -33.05
CA PHE A 31 -14.25 9.45 -31.94
C PHE A 31 -14.95 10.76 -32.37
N ALA A 32 -14.97 11.07 -33.67
CA ALA A 32 -15.75 12.19 -34.21
C ALA A 32 -17.27 11.90 -34.27
N ASP A 33 -17.68 10.64 -34.17
CA ASP A 33 -19.10 10.30 -34.06
C ASP A 33 -19.59 10.55 -32.62
N ARG A 34 -20.46 11.56 -32.47
CA ARG A 34 -21.15 11.90 -31.23
C ARG A 34 -21.86 10.71 -30.58
N ARG A 35 -22.35 9.74 -31.37
CA ARG A 35 -23.04 8.54 -30.87
C ARG A 35 -22.06 7.61 -30.15
N PHE A 36 -20.91 7.39 -30.77
CA PHE A 36 -19.85 6.57 -30.22
C PHE A 36 -19.25 7.19 -28.96
N ALA A 37 -18.94 8.50 -28.98
CA ALA A 37 -18.39 9.21 -27.82
C ALA A 37 -19.30 9.12 -26.58
N LEU A 38 -20.61 9.30 -26.76
CA LEU A 38 -21.58 9.19 -25.67
C LEU A 38 -21.68 7.76 -25.13
N ALA A 39 -21.74 6.76 -26.02
CA ALA A 39 -21.81 5.36 -25.61
C ALA A 39 -20.53 4.87 -24.93
N LEU A 40 -19.37 5.43 -25.29
CA LEU A 40 -18.11 5.16 -24.60
C LEU A 40 -18.14 5.68 -23.15
N ALA A 41 -18.61 6.91 -22.94
CA ALA A 41 -18.80 7.43 -21.58
C ALA A 41 -19.82 6.59 -20.79
N ALA A 42 -20.96 6.23 -21.39
CA ALA A 42 -21.97 5.39 -20.74
C ALA A 42 -21.42 4.02 -20.34
N SER A 43 -20.68 3.37 -21.24
CA SER A 43 -20.03 2.08 -20.99
C SER A 43 -19.02 2.18 -19.84
N GLY A 44 -18.22 3.25 -19.81
CA GLY A 44 -17.25 3.50 -18.74
C GLY A 44 -17.90 3.76 -17.39
N LEU A 45 -18.92 4.63 -17.33
CA LEU A 45 -19.64 4.95 -16.09
C LEU A 45 -20.36 3.73 -15.53
N VAL A 46 -21.09 2.97 -16.35
CA VAL A 46 -21.81 1.78 -15.87
C VAL A 46 -20.83 0.71 -15.40
N SER A 47 -19.78 0.40 -16.17
CA SER A 47 -18.81 -0.63 -15.79
C SER A 47 -18.08 -0.28 -14.49
N SER A 48 -17.59 0.95 -14.36
CA SER A 48 -16.92 1.41 -13.14
C SER A 48 -17.87 1.50 -11.95
N LYS A 49 -19.12 1.94 -12.14
CA LYS A 49 -20.14 1.99 -11.07
C LYS A 49 -20.51 0.60 -10.55
N LEU A 50 -20.64 -0.39 -11.44
CA LEU A 50 -20.89 -1.77 -11.04
C LEU A 50 -19.74 -2.33 -10.20
N VAL A 51 -18.50 -2.09 -10.61
CA VAL A 51 -17.30 -2.46 -9.84
C VAL A 51 -17.30 -1.77 -8.47
N HIS A 52 -17.56 -0.46 -8.44
CA HIS A 52 -17.61 0.32 -7.20
C HIS A 52 -18.70 -0.19 -6.24
N VAL A 53 -19.91 -0.46 -6.73
CA VAL A 53 -21.00 -1.04 -5.91
C VAL A 53 -20.63 -2.44 -5.42
N TYR A 54 -20.02 -3.26 -6.27
CA TYR A 54 -19.60 -4.62 -5.90
C TYR A 54 -18.52 -4.61 -4.82
N ALA A 55 -17.51 -3.74 -4.95
CA ALA A 55 -16.42 -3.61 -3.98
C ALA A 55 -16.90 -3.22 -2.57
N HIS A 56 -18.06 -2.54 -2.46
CA HIS A 56 -18.66 -2.12 -1.20
C HIS A 56 -19.93 -2.90 -0.83
N ALA A 57 -20.23 -4.00 -1.52
CA ALA A 57 -21.47 -4.75 -1.34
C ALA A 57 -21.61 -5.32 0.08
N ASP A 58 -20.52 -5.79 0.69
CA ASP A 58 -20.52 -6.34 2.05
C ASP A 58 -20.85 -5.30 3.13
N ALA A 59 -20.58 -4.03 2.84
CA ALA A 59 -20.85 -2.92 3.74
C ALA A 59 -22.25 -2.30 3.54
N LEU A 60 -22.99 -2.74 2.50
CA LEU A 60 -24.34 -2.27 2.19
C LEU A 60 -25.35 -3.41 2.40
N PRO A 61 -26.33 -3.27 3.31
CA PRO A 61 -27.34 -4.32 3.49
C PRO A 61 -28.15 -4.48 2.20
N LEU A 62 -28.41 -5.73 1.76
CA LEU A 62 -29.10 -6.04 0.49
C LEU A 62 -30.42 -5.26 0.31
N ARG A 63 -31.17 -5.03 1.39
CA ARG A 63 -32.39 -4.21 1.37
C ARG A 63 -32.15 -2.78 0.90
N ALA A 64 -31.02 -2.17 1.29
CA ALA A 64 -30.66 -0.81 0.91
C ALA A 64 -30.24 -0.77 -0.56
N LEU A 65 -29.52 -1.79 -1.05
CA LEU A 65 -29.16 -1.89 -2.47
C LEU A 65 -30.41 -2.07 -3.35
N LEU A 66 -31.37 -2.90 -2.93
CA LEU A 66 -32.62 -3.10 -3.67
C LEU A 66 -33.51 -1.84 -3.68
N LEU A 67 -33.61 -1.14 -2.54
CA LEU A 67 -34.50 0.02 -2.41
C LEU A 67 -33.88 1.30 -3.00
N TRP A 68 -32.59 1.53 -2.76
CA TRP A 68 -31.89 2.77 -3.11
C TRP A 68 -30.97 2.63 -4.32
N GLY A 69 -30.79 1.41 -4.85
CA GLY A 69 -29.93 1.13 -6.01
C GLY A 69 -30.12 2.07 -7.20
N PRO A 70 -31.36 2.40 -7.63
CA PRO A 70 -31.57 3.35 -8.72
C PRO A 70 -30.91 4.72 -8.48
N SER A 71 -30.97 5.24 -7.25
CA SER A 71 -30.38 6.54 -6.91
C SER A 71 -28.86 6.59 -7.05
N LEU A 72 -28.16 5.44 -6.98
CA LEU A 72 -26.70 5.35 -7.08
C LEU A 72 -26.17 5.74 -8.47
N PHE A 73 -27.02 5.61 -9.50
CA PHE A 73 -26.71 5.96 -10.90
C PHE A 73 -27.24 7.35 -11.29
N GLY A 74 -27.82 8.10 -10.36
CA GLY A 74 -28.45 9.40 -10.63
C GLY A 74 -27.44 10.42 -11.18
N GLN A 75 -26.27 10.55 -10.54
CA GLN A 75 -25.23 11.48 -10.99
C GLN A 75 -24.67 11.09 -12.37
N ASP A 76 -24.50 9.78 -12.63
CA ASP A 76 -24.03 9.28 -13.92
C ASP A 76 -25.05 9.58 -15.04
N THR A 77 -26.34 9.43 -14.73
CA THR A 77 -27.42 9.79 -15.67
C THR A 77 -27.39 11.29 -15.99
N VAL A 78 -27.23 12.16 -14.99
CA VAL A 78 -27.10 13.62 -15.20
C VAL A 78 -25.88 13.94 -16.07
N LEU A 79 -24.73 13.33 -15.80
CA LEU A 79 -23.52 13.52 -16.61
C LEU A 79 -23.75 13.12 -18.08
N LEU A 80 -24.39 11.97 -18.34
CA LEU A 80 -24.71 11.53 -19.69
C LEU A 80 -25.68 12.48 -20.42
N LEU A 81 -26.66 13.05 -19.71
CA LEU A 81 -27.58 14.03 -20.29
C LEU A 81 -26.87 15.36 -20.62
N VAL A 82 -25.96 15.81 -19.76
CA VAL A 82 -25.13 17.00 -20.03
C VAL A 82 -24.22 16.77 -21.25
N LEU A 83 -23.55 15.61 -21.32
CA LEU A 83 -22.73 15.24 -22.48
C LEU A 83 -23.57 15.16 -23.76
N ARG A 84 -24.78 14.59 -23.68
CA ARG A 84 -25.74 14.55 -24.80
C ARG A 84 -26.06 15.94 -25.32
N LEU A 85 -26.35 16.90 -24.43
CA LEU A 85 -26.64 18.30 -24.79
C LEU A 85 -25.44 19.01 -25.41
N LEU A 86 -24.23 18.80 -24.89
CA LEU A 86 -23.01 19.41 -25.44
C LEU A 86 -22.63 18.84 -26.82
N LEU A 87 -22.95 17.56 -27.06
CA LEU A 87 -22.75 16.89 -28.35
C LEU A 87 -23.84 17.28 -29.37
N ASP A 88 -25.06 17.58 -28.93
CA ASP A 88 -26.17 18.12 -29.75
C ASP A 88 -26.23 19.65 -29.67
N ASN A 89 -25.09 20.30 -29.92
CA ASN A 89 -24.90 21.74 -29.85
C ASN A 89 -25.57 22.57 -30.97
N GLY A 90 -26.62 22.08 -31.62
CA GLY A 90 -27.26 22.73 -32.76
C GLY A 90 -27.74 24.16 -32.49
N LEU A 91 -27.90 24.51 -31.20
CA LEU A 91 -28.40 25.79 -30.70
C LEU A 91 -27.29 26.76 -30.28
N LEU A 92 -26.05 26.31 -30.18
CA LEU A 92 -24.93 27.16 -29.78
C LEU A 92 -24.42 27.95 -31.00
N PRO A 93 -23.90 29.19 -30.80
CA PRO A 93 -23.25 29.93 -31.87
C PRO A 93 -22.13 29.10 -32.51
N ALA A 94 -21.97 29.20 -33.83
CA ALA A 94 -20.94 28.47 -34.59
C ALA A 94 -19.54 28.43 -33.93
N PRO A 95 -18.98 29.53 -33.37
CA PRO A 95 -17.67 29.47 -32.71
C PRO A 95 -17.64 28.65 -31.42
N VAL A 96 -18.78 28.50 -30.74
CA VAL A 96 -18.89 27.78 -29.46
C VAL A 96 -19.16 26.29 -29.67
N ARG A 97 -19.77 25.90 -30.80
CA ARG A 97 -20.11 24.51 -31.12
C ARG A 97 -18.89 23.60 -31.12
N ALA A 98 -17.84 23.98 -31.85
CA ALA A 98 -16.61 23.19 -31.93
C ALA A 98 -15.99 23.00 -30.53
N SER A 99 -15.96 24.06 -29.71
CA SER A 99 -15.47 24.00 -28.34
C SER A 99 -16.33 23.11 -27.44
N ALA A 100 -17.66 23.21 -27.51
CA ALA A 100 -18.56 22.37 -26.72
C ALA A 100 -18.43 20.88 -27.07
N SER A 101 -18.36 20.54 -28.35
CA SER A 101 -18.11 19.16 -28.78
C SER A 101 -16.72 18.66 -28.35
N ALA A 102 -15.68 19.50 -28.48
CA ALA A 102 -14.33 19.14 -28.06
C ALA A 102 -14.26 18.88 -26.54
N VAL A 103 -14.92 19.71 -25.73
CA VAL A 103 -15.03 19.51 -24.28
C VAL A 103 -15.77 18.21 -23.97
N ALA A 104 -16.91 17.96 -24.59
CA ALA A 104 -17.69 16.73 -24.37
C ALA A 104 -16.90 15.47 -24.72
N VAL A 105 -16.24 15.45 -25.89
CA VAL A 105 -15.37 14.33 -26.30
C VAL A 105 -14.21 14.15 -25.33
N SER A 106 -13.59 15.24 -24.87
CA SER A 106 -12.50 15.18 -23.88
C SER A 106 -12.97 14.55 -22.57
N VAL A 107 -14.16 14.93 -22.08
CA VAL A 107 -14.76 14.32 -20.88
C VAL A 107 -15.08 12.84 -21.11
N CYS A 108 -15.62 12.46 -22.27
CA CYS A 108 -15.87 11.05 -22.61
C CYS A 108 -14.58 10.21 -22.60
N VAL A 109 -13.49 10.74 -23.17
CA VAL A 109 -12.18 10.07 -23.19
C VAL A 109 -11.61 9.96 -21.77
N LEU A 110 -11.72 11.02 -20.96
CA LEU A 110 -11.30 11.00 -19.56
C LEU A 110 -12.06 9.95 -18.75
N VAL A 111 -13.39 9.90 -18.87
CA VAL A 111 -14.25 8.89 -18.23
C VAL A 111 -13.82 7.48 -18.63
N ALA A 112 -13.58 7.23 -19.92
CA ALA A 112 -13.15 5.92 -20.41
C ALA A 112 -11.76 5.53 -19.87
N ALA A 113 -10.83 6.48 -19.81
CA ALA A 113 -9.49 6.25 -19.25
C ALA A 113 -9.57 5.92 -17.75
N MET A 114 -10.30 6.73 -16.97
CA MET A 114 -10.50 6.49 -15.53
C MET A 114 -11.22 5.16 -15.27
N ALA A 115 -12.23 4.82 -16.07
CA ALA A 115 -12.97 3.56 -15.94
C ALA A 115 -12.06 2.37 -16.25
N SER A 116 -11.22 2.49 -17.28
CA SER A 116 -10.25 1.45 -17.60
C SER A 116 -9.26 1.22 -16.45
N ILE A 117 -8.78 2.29 -15.80
CA ILE A 117 -7.87 2.19 -14.65
C ILE A 117 -8.54 1.46 -13.48
N ILE A 118 -9.73 1.89 -13.05
CA ILE A 118 -10.41 1.28 -11.89
C ILE A 118 -10.79 -0.16 -12.16
N VAL A 119 -11.40 -0.44 -13.31
CA VAL A 119 -11.86 -1.80 -13.64
C VAL A 119 -10.67 -2.74 -13.82
N SER A 120 -9.57 -2.29 -14.44
CA SER A 120 -8.36 -3.13 -14.56
C SER A 120 -7.66 -3.34 -13.22
N PHE A 121 -7.58 -2.30 -12.38
CA PHE A 121 -7.04 -2.44 -11.03
C PHE A 121 -7.87 -3.43 -10.21
N PHE A 122 -9.20 -3.32 -10.24
CA PHE A 122 -10.08 -4.25 -9.55
C PHE A 122 -9.97 -5.67 -10.09
N ALA A 123 -9.88 -5.85 -11.41
CA ALA A 123 -9.73 -7.17 -12.04
C ALA A 123 -8.41 -7.87 -11.67
N VAL A 124 -7.34 -7.12 -11.38
CA VAL A 124 -6.03 -7.68 -11.02
C VAL A 124 -5.86 -7.80 -9.51
N ALA A 125 -6.24 -6.77 -8.77
CA ALA A 125 -6.00 -6.65 -7.32
C ALA A 125 -7.16 -7.15 -6.46
N GLY A 126 -8.37 -7.30 -7.02
CA GLY A 126 -9.60 -7.62 -6.28
C GLY A 126 -10.10 -6.49 -5.38
N LEU A 127 -9.54 -5.28 -5.52
CA LEU A 127 -9.77 -4.14 -4.62
C LEU A 127 -9.96 -2.85 -5.42
N GLU A 128 -10.57 -1.85 -4.78
CA GLU A 128 -10.73 -0.53 -5.39
C GLU A 128 -9.47 0.34 -5.23
N LEU A 129 -9.14 1.10 -6.28
CA LEU A 129 -8.06 2.09 -6.24
C LEU A 129 -8.53 3.35 -5.50
N HIS A 130 -7.80 3.76 -4.46
CA HIS A 130 -8.01 5.08 -3.86
C HIS A 130 -7.21 6.14 -4.63
N TRP A 131 -7.91 7.12 -5.22
CA TRP A 131 -7.36 8.22 -6.00
C TRP A 131 -6.41 9.11 -5.20
N ARG A 132 -6.62 9.25 -3.88
CA ARG A 132 -5.66 9.97 -3.02
C ARG A 132 -4.24 9.38 -3.06
N ASN A 133 -4.14 8.09 -3.38
CA ASN A 133 -2.88 7.33 -3.42
C ASN A 133 -2.25 7.29 -4.81
N VAL A 134 -2.83 7.97 -5.81
CA VAL A 134 -2.29 8.01 -7.18
C VAL A 134 -0.87 8.59 -7.24
N GLY A 135 -0.47 9.38 -6.23
CA GLY A 135 0.90 9.90 -6.09
C GLY A 135 1.98 8.81 -6.14
N ALA A 136 1.71 7.63 -5.57
CA ALA A 136 2.66 6.51 -5.57
C ALA A 136 2.91 5.93 -6.97
N ALA A 137 1.98 6.10 -7.91
CA ALA A 137 2.15 5.69 -9.30
C ALA A 137 3.23 6.52 -10.02
N PHE A 138 3.59 7.70 -9.51
CA PHE A 138 4.64 8.55 -10.08
C PHE A 138 6.05 8.24 -9.56
N ASP A 139 6.20 7.25 -8.67
CA ASP A 139 7.53 6.76 -8.30
C ASP A 139 8.17 6.01 -9.49
N LEU A 140 9.41 6.36 -9.83
CA LEU A 140 10.16 5.73 -10.92
C LEU A 140 10.29 4.21 -10.72
N SER A 141 10.38 3.77 -9.47
CA SER A 141 10.49 2.35 -9.12
C SER A 141 9.13 1.65 -9.19
N ALA A 142 8.03 2.39 -8.94
CA ALA A 142 6.67 1.90 -9.17
C ALA A 142 6.29 1.84 -10.66
N LEU A 143 6.99 2.55 -11.55
CA LEU A 143 6.69 2.52 -12.98
C LEU A 143 6.76 1.11 -13.56
N ARG A 144 7.72 0.29 -13.12
CA ARG A 144 7.83 -1.12 -13.55
C ARG A 144 6.63 -1.95 -13.13
N MET A 145 6.09 -1.70 -11.94
CA MET A 145 4.85 -2.30 -11.46
C MET A 145 3.64 -1.83 -12.30
N LEU A 146 3.59 -0.57 -12.71
CA LEU A 146 2.52 -0.09 -13.62
C LEU A 146 2.60 -0.73 -15.00
N LEU A 147 3.82 -0.98 -15.51
CA LEU A 147 4.03 -1.60 -16.81
C LEU A 147 3.47 -3.04 -16.85
N THR A 148 3.47 -3.78 -15.73
CA THR A 148 2.87 -5.12 -15.69
C THR A 148 1.34 -5.09 -15.81
N GLY A 149 0.69 -4.01 -15.36
CA GLY A 149 -0.76 -3.81 -15.48
C GLY A 149 -1.26 -3.29 -16.83
N LEU A 150 -0.37 -2.89 -17.74
CA LEU A 150 -0.75 -2.29 -19.04
C LEU A 150 -1.56 -3.24 -19.93
N LEU A 151 -1.28 -4.54 -19.89
CA LEU A 151 -2.03 -5.53 -20.66
C LEU A 151 -3.49 -5.57 -20.22
N SER A 152 -3.75 -5.68 -18.92
CA SER A 152 -5.10 -5.68 -18.34
C SER A 152 -5.84 -4.38 -18.65
N MET A 153 -5.18 -3.23 -18.51
CA MET A 153 -5.76 -1.93 -18.87
C MET A 153 -6.09 -1.85 -20.38
N GLY A 154 -5.23 -2.40 -21.24
CA GLY A 154 -5.45 -2.47 -22.69
C GLY A 154 -6.66 -3.34 -23.05
N LEU A 155 -6.80 -4.51 -22.40
CA LEU A 155 -7.93 -5.42 -22.59
C LEU A 155 -9.25 -4.79 -22.12
N VAL A 156 -9.26 -4.14 -20.96
CA VAL A 156 -10.44 -3.42 -20.46
C VAL A 156 -10.81 -2.27 -21.39
N MET A 157 -9.84 -1.48 -21.86
CA MET A 157 -10.10 -0.42 -22.83
C MET A 157 -10.68 -0.96 -24.14
N ALA A 158 -10.16 -2.08 -24.64
CA ALA A 158 -10.69 -2.74 -25.84
C ALA A 158 -12.14 -3.21 -25.62
N ALA A 159 -12.45 -3.80 -24.46
CA ALA A 159 -13.81 -4.20 -24.08
C ALA A 159 -14.77 -3.00 -24.02
N LEU A 160 -14.35 -1.88 -23.43
CA LEU A 160 -15.14 -0.65 -23.38
C LEU A 160 -15.41 -0.08 -24.78
N LEU A 161 -14.42 -0.09 -25.68
CA LEU A 161 -14.59 0.36 -27.06
C LEU A 161 -15.53 -0.55 -27.87
N LEU A 162 -15.46 -1.87 -27.66
CA LEU A 162 -16.37 -2.84 -28.27
C LEU A 162 -17.80 -2.63 -27.78
N LEU A 163 -17.98 -2.49 -26.46
CA LEU A 163 -19.28 -2.24 -25.84
C LEU A 163 -19.88 -0.92 -26.33
N ALA A 164 -19.08 0.14 -26.43
CA ALA A 164 -19.49 1.43 -26.99
C ALA A 164 -19.96 1.30 -28.46
N GLY A 165 -19.26 0.50 -29.27
CA GLY A 165 -19.64 0.24 -30.67
C GLY A 165 -20.99 -0.46 -30.80
N ILE A 166 -21.31 -1.36 -29.88
CA ILE A 166 -22.61 -2.06 -29.83
C ILE A 166 -23.70 -1.13 -29.30
N LEU A 167 -23.40 -0.34 -28.26
CA LEU A 167 -24.37 0.49 -27.54
C LEU A 167 -24.58 1.89 -28.12
N GLN A 168 -23.86 2.30 -29.16
CA GLN A 168 -23.95 3.64 -29.76
C GLN A 168 -25.38 4.09 -30.10
N THR A 169 -26.16 3.24 -30.76
CA THR A 169 -27.54 3.55 -31.15
C THR A 169 -28.50 3.55 -29.95
N PRO A 170 -28.55 2.50 -29.10
CA PRO A 170 -29.45 2.49 -27.95
C PRO A 170 -29.13 3.57 -26.92
N CYS A 171 -27.85 3.82 -26.60
CA CYS A 171 -27.48 4.89 -25.66
C CYS A 171 -27.91 6.27 -26.16
N PHE A 172 -27.68 6.56 -27.44
CA PHE A 172 -28.05 7.84 -28.04
C PHE A 172 -29.57 8.03 -28.12
N LEU A 173 -30.31 6.96 -28.42
CA LEU A 173 -31.77 6.96 -28.43
C LEU A 173 -32.35 7.17 -27.02
N VAL A 174 -31.92 6.38 -26.04
CA VAL A 174 -32.41 6.43 -24.64
C VAL A 174 -32.14 7.80 -24.00
N THR A 175 -30.93 8.34 -24.17
CA THR A 175 -30.59 9.68 -23.65
C THR A 175 -31.36 10.79 -24.35
N GLY A 176 -31.68 10.64 -25.64
CA GLY A 176 -32.59 11.53 -26.35
C GLY A 176 -34.00 11.51 -25.77
N MET A 177 -34.59 10.32 -25.60
CA MET A 177 -35.92 10.16 -24.98
C MET A 177 -35.97 10.75 -23.55
N ALA A 178 -34.89 10.56 -22.78
CA ALA A 178 -34.77 11.14 -21.44
C ALA A 178 -34.77 12.67 -21.47
N LEU A 179 -34.05 13.29 -22.40
CA LEU A 179 -34.07 14.75 -22.59
C LEU A 179 -35.45 15.25 -23.03
N ASP A 180 -36.11 14.55 -23.95
CA ASP A 180 -37.45 14.92 -24.43
C ASP A 180 -38.48 14.93 -23.29
N LEU A 181 -38.43 13.91 -22.42
CA LEU A 181 -39.29 13.83 -21.23
C LEU A 181 -39.01 14.96 -20.23
N LEU A 182 -37.72 15.29 -20.00
CA LEU A 182 -37.34 16.40 -19.12
C LEU A 182 -37.77 17.75 -19.68
N GLN A 183 -37.62 17.97 -20.99
CA GLN A 183 -38.06 19.19 -21.66
C GLN A 183 -39.59 19.33 -21.62
N TRP A 184 -40.32 18.24 -21.81
CA TRP A 184 -41.79 18.23 -21.68
C TRP A 184 -42.23 18.66 -20.27
N LEU A 185 -41.59 18.12 -19.22
CA LEU A 185 -41.85 18.51 -17.83
C LEU A 185 -41.51 19.99 -17.57
N LEU A 186 -40.36 20.47 -18.03
CA LEU A 186 -39.97 21.88 -17.88
C LEU A 186 -40.96 22.82 -18.58
N ASN A 187 -41.41 22.49 -19.80
CA ASN A 187 -42.38 23.28 -20.55
C ASN A 187 -43.78 23.28 -19.91
N ALA A 188 -44.14 22.22 -19.18
CA ALA A 188 -45.38 22.14 -18.42
C ALA A 188 -45.34 22.98 -17.14
N LEU A 189 -44.17 23.13 -16.50
CA LEU A 189 -43.99 23.83 -15.22
C LEU A 189 -43.62 25.32 -15.36
N LEU A 190 -43.10 25.77 -16.52
CA LEU A 190 -42.64 27.14 -16.73
C LEU A 190 -43.73 28.10 -17.27
N PRO A 191 -43.77 29.38 -16.82
CA PRO A 191 -44.63 30.43 -17.39
C PRO A 191 -44.36 30.67 -18.88
N ALA A 192 -45.39 31.15 -19.61
CA ALA A 192 -45.33 31.37 -21.06
C ALA A 192 -44.17 32.26 -21.54
N SER A 193 -43.72 33.20 -20.70
CA SER A 193 -42.59 34.11 -20.97
C SER A 193 -41.22 33.41 -21.04
N ILE A 194 -41.02 32.33 -20.30
CA ILE A 194 -39.79 31.52 -20.32
C ILE A 194 -39.90 30.41 -21.39
N ARG A 195 -41.14 29.98 -21.68
CA ARG A 195 -41.48 28.99 -22.72
C ARG A 195 -40.98 29.41 -24.10
N SER A 196 -41.03 30.70 -24.45
CA SER A 196 -40.47 31.23 -25.70
C SER A 196 -38.95 31.11 -25.82
N TRP A 197 -38.22 31.05 -24.70
CA TRP A 197 -36.76 30.90 -24.70
C TRP A 197 -36.36 29.41 -24.78
N VAL A 198 -37.13 28.53 -24.11
CA VAL A 198 -36.92 27.07 -24.09
C VAL A 198 -37.44 26.40 -25.37
N SER A 199 -38.53 26.86 -25.99
CA SER A 199 -39.07 26.29 -27.24
C SER A 199 -38.20 26.56 -28.48
N CYS A 200 -37.31 27.55 -28.43
CA CYS A 200 -36.26 27.71 -29.45
C CYS A 200 -35.18 26.61 -29.38
N SER A 201 -35.23 25.72 -28.36
CA SER A 201 -34.24 24.68 -28.10
C SER A 201 -34.62 23.27 -28.58
N GLY A 202 -35.76 23.09 -29.26
CA GLY A 202 -36.30 21.75 -29.60
C GLY A 202 -36.43 21.40 -31.09
N SER A 203 -36.28 22.35 -32.02
CA SER A 203 -36.58 22.12 -33.44
C SER A 203 -35.31 21.83 -34.25
N GLY A 204 -34.63 20.72 -33.95
CA GLY A 204 -33.35 20.38 -34.58
C GLY A 204 -33.13 18.90 -34.90
N SER A 205 -34.18 18.08 -34.92
CA SER A 205 -34.10 16.68 -35.38
C SER A 205 -35.32 16.35 -36.24
N GLY A 206 -35.23 16.71 -37.52
CA GLY A 206 -36.18 16.33 -38.56
C GLY A 206 -35.53 16.58 -39.91
N SER A 207 -35.20 15.50 -40.61
CA SER A 207 -34.78 15.52 -42.01
C SER A 207 -35.81 16.27 -42.85
N GLY A 208 -35.58 17.55 -43.12
CA GLY A 208 -36.38 18.34 -44.06
C GLY A 208 -35.89 18.09 -45.48
N SER A 209 -36.59 17.25 -46.25
CA SER A 209 -36.59 17.46 -47.69
C SER A 209 -37.37 18.75 -47.95
N GLU A 210 -36.64 19.73 -48.46
CA GLU A 210 -37.04 21.05 -48.92
C GLU A 210 -38.43 21.03 -49.63
N TYR A 211 -39.47 21.51 -48.93
CA TYR A 211 -40.69 22.03 -49.57
C TYR A 211 -40.56 23.55 -49.61
N ARG A 212 -40.12 24.04 -50.77
CA ARG A 212 -39.91 25.45 -51.06
C ARG A 212 -41.25 26.07 -51.49
N HIS A 213 -42.03 26.57 -50.54
CA HIS A 213 -43.12 27.49 -50.84
C HIS A 213 -42.52 28.87 -51.16
N LEU A 214 -42.39 29.21 -52.44
CA LEU A 214 -42.13 30.58 -52.87
C LEU A 214 -43.46 31.35 -52.83
N THR A 215 -43.62 32.21 -51.83
CA THR A 215 -44.63 33.27 -51.85
C THR A 215 -44.15 34.39 -52.78
N SER A 216 -44.89 34.58 -53.86
CA SER A 216 -44.78 35.70 -54.79
C SER A 216 -44.90 37.05 -54.07
N ARG A 217 -43.89 37.90 -54.25
CA ARG A 217 -43.92 39.33 -53.98
C ARG A 217 -44.27 40.02 -55.31
N ARG A 218 -45.40 40.74 -55.31
CA ARG A 218 -45.77 41.74 -56.32
C ARG A 218 -44.56 42.60 -56.68
N ASP A 219 -44.29 42.72 -57.98
CA ASP A 219 -44.19 43.99 -58.71
C ASP A 219 -44.09 43.72 -60.23
N SER A 220 -44.88 44.51 -60.98
CA SER A 220 -44.69 44.98 -62.36
C SER A 220 -44.90 44.05 -63.59
N GLU A 221 -46.01 44.37 -64.29
CA GLU A 221 -46.16 44.60 -65.75
C GLU A 221 -46.04 43.48 -66.80
N CYS A 222 -47.13 43.41 -67.60
CA CYS A 222 -47.26 43.00 -69.02
C CYS A 222 -47.12 41.50 -69.34
N ASP A 223 -47.86 40.85 -70.25
CA ASP A 223 -49.11 41.06 -70.99
C ASP A 223 -49.30 39.74 -71.82
N TYR A 224 -50.53 39.44 -72.27
CA TYR A 224 -50.95 38.40 -73.26
C TYR A 224 -51.10 36.91 -72.85
N GLU A 225 -52.37 36.54 -72.65
CA GLU A 225 -53.26 35.62 -73.43
C GLU A 225 -52.82 34.23 -73.98
N ASP A 226 -53.83 33.33 -73.91
CA ASP A 226 -54.16 32.13 -74.71
C ASP A 226 -53.42 30.80 -74.44
N GLU A 227 -54.10 29.77 -73.93
CA GLU A 227 -55.11 28.84 -74.51
C GLU A 227 -54.48 27.59 -75.14
N ASP A 228 -54.98 26.46 -74.64
CA ASP A 228 -55.20 25.16 -75.30
C ASP A 228 -54.06 24.18 -75.68
N ASP A 229 -54.30 22.96 -75.18
CA ASP A 229 -54.46 21.72 -75.96
C ASP A 229 -53.44 20.56 -75.90
N GLU A 230 -54.08 19.38 -75.73
CA GLU A 230 -53.80 18.05 -76.28
C GLU A 230 -52.47 17.31 -75.95
N LYS A 231 -52.52 16.19 -75.21
CA LYS A 231 -52.84 14.79 -75.63
C LYS A 231 -51.70 14.11 -76.43
N TYR A 232 -51.25 12.94 -75.93
CA TYR A 232 -50.70 11.74 -76.61
C TYR A 232 -49.82 10.98 -75.57
N THR A 233 -50.33 9.95 -74.87
CA THR A 233 -50.15 8.50 -75.15
C THR A 233 -48.78 8.11 -75.74
N ASP A 234 -47.95 7.36 -75.01
CA ASP A 234 -47.98 5.89 -75.14
C ASP A 234 -47.14 5.15 -74.06
N THR A 235 -47.69 3.99 -73.69
CA THR A 235 -47.11 2.73 -73.18
C THR A 235 -45.66 2.67 -72.67
N ASP A 236 -45.49 2.19 -71.43
CA ASP A 236 -44.96 0.83 -71.24
C ASP A 236 -45.28 0.23 -69.86
N ALA A 237 -45.38 -1.09 -69.86
CA ALA A 237 -46.07 -1.92 -68.89
C ALA A 237 -45.34 -2.13 -67.55
N ALA A 238 -46.17 -2.17 -66.50
CA ALA A 238 -46.07 -2.95 -65.27
C ALA A 238 -44.72 -3.57 -64.86
N SER A 239 -44.16 -3.02 -63.77
CA SER A 239 -43.80 -3.85 -62.62
C SER A 239 -44.03 -3.06 -61.32
N SER A 240 -45.18 -3.35 -60.70
CA SER A 240 -45.48 -3.01 -59.32
C SER A 240 -44.50 -3.72 -58.39
N LEU A 241 -43.69 -2.99 -57.61
CA LEU A 241 -42.99 -3.52 -56.45
C LEU A 241 -42.87 -2.44 -55.35
N ASP A 242 -43.81 -2.55 -54.41
CA ASP A 242 -43.76 -2.23 -52.98
C ASP A 242 -43.16 -0.90 -52.48
N LEU A 243 -44.09 0.00 -52.12
CA LEU A 243 -43.96 0.86 -50.94
C LEU A 243 -44.03 -0.01 -49.67
N ARG A 244 -42.91 -0.21 -48.97
CA ARG A 244 -42.90 -0.88 -47.66
C ARG A 244 -43.36 0.10 -46.57
N SER A 245 -44.50 -0.22 -45.96
CA SER A 245 -44.99 0.35 -44.71
C SER A 245 -44.19 -0.22 -43.53
N GLU A 246 -43.78 0.63 -42.58
CA GLU A 246 -43.14 0.23 -41.32
C GLU A 246 -44.15 -0.54 -40.42
N PRO A 247 -43.75 -1.67 -39.79
CA PRO A 247 -44.68 -2.52 -39.04
C PRO A 247 -45.13 -1.91 -37.70
N ALA A 248 -46.41 -2.07 -37.35
CA ALA A 248 -47.03 -1.58 -36.10
C ALA A 248 -46.37 -2.09 -34.80
N SER A 249 -45.56 -3.15 -34.86
CA SER A 249 -44.76 -3.68 -33.75
C SER A 249 -43.63 -2.73 -33.32
N SER A 250 -43.00 -2.03 -34.26
CA SER A 250 -41.90 -1.07 -34.01
C SER A 250 -42.37 0.13 -33.18
N ARG A 251 -43.57 0.63 -33.46
CA ARG A 251 -44.18 1.76 -32.73
C ARG A 251 -44.58 1.39 -31.30
N ARG A 252 -45.07 0.16 -31.08
CA ARG A 252 -45.37 -0.34 -29.73
C ARG A 252 -44.10 -0.51 -28.90
N LEU A 253 -43.04 -1.05 -29.50
CA LEU A 253 -41.74 -1.19 -28.85
C LEU A 253 -41.17 0.17 -28.40
N LEU A 254 -41.23 1.18 -29.27
CA LEU A 254 -40.73 2.52 -28.96
C LEU A 254 -41.51 3.18 -27.81
N VAL A 255 -42.83 3.02 -27.76
CA VAL A 255 -43.66 3.49 -26.63
C VAL A 255 -43.28 2.78 -25.34
N ILE A 256 -43.05 1.47 -25.38
CA ILE A 256 -42.60 0.69 -24.20
C ILE A 256 -41.27 1.24 -23.69
N VAL A 257 -40.30 1.50 -24.59
CA VAL A 257 -38.99 2.07 -24.20
C VAL A 257 -39.15 3.46 -23.57
N TYR A 258 -40.00 4.32 -24.12
CA TYR A 258 -40.30 5.63 -23.51
C TYR A 258 -40.87 5.51 -22.09
N ILE A 259 -41.81 4.59 -21.87
CA ILE A 259 -42.38 4.33 -20.55
C ILE A 259 -41.30 3.83 -19.59
N LEU A 260 -40.43 2.92 -20.03
CA LEU A 260 -39.33 2.40 -19.22
C LEU A 260 -38.31 3.48 -18.84
N VAL A 261 -37.95 4.36 -19.79
CA VAL A 261 -37.05 5.50 -19.52
C VAL A 261 -37.70 6.46 -18.53
N GLY A 262 -38.98 6.79 -18.70
CA GLY A 262 -39.72 7.64 -17.78
C GLY A 262 -39.83 7.04 -16.38
N PHE A 263 -40.13 5.74 -16.28
CA PHE A 263 -40.17 5.02 -15.00
C PHE A 263 -38.78 4.97 -14.34
N SER A 264 -37.71 4.74 -15.10
CA SER A 264 -36.33 4.76 -14.60
C SER A 264 -35.96 6.12 -14.03
N LEU A 265 -36.20 7.22 -14.77
CA LEU A 265 -35.93 8.58 -14.29
C LEU A 265 -36.76 8.94 -13.05
N LEU A 266 -38.03 8.53 -13.02
CA LEU A 266 -38.89 8.72 -11.85
C LEU A 266 -38.36 7.93 -10.66
N ALA A 267 -38.00 6.65 -10.84
CA ALA A 267 -37.44 5.81 -9.80
C ALA A 267 -36.13 6.40 -9.26
N GLN A 268 -35.21 6.84 -10.12
CA GLN A 268 -33.98 7.52 -9.70
C GLN A 268 -34.27 8.79 -8.91
N THR A 269 -35.22 9.63 -9.36
CA THR A 269 -35.58 10.89 -8.69
C THR A 269 -36.22 10.65 -7.33
N VAL A 270 -37.22 9.78 -7.25
CA VAL A 270 -37.92 9.43 -6.01
C VAL A 270 -36.93 8.79 -5.03
N THR A 271 -36.18 7.80 -5.47
CA THR A 271 -35.20 7.14 -4.59
C THR A 271 -34.11 8.09 -4.14
N TYR A 272 -33.64 9.03 -4.97
CA TYR A 272 -32.66 10.05 -4.57
C TYR A 272 -33.21 11.03 -3.51
N ILE A 273 -34.45 11.49 -3.65
CA ILE A 273 -35.09 12.44 -2.71
C ILE A 273 -35.33 11.79 -1.35
N PHE A 274 -35.82 10.56 -1.33
CA PHE A 274 -36.17 9.86 -0.09
C PHE A 274 -35.01 9.04 0.50
N ARG A 275 -33.86 8.98 -0.17
CA ARG A 275 -32.69 8.25 0.31
C ARG A 275 -32.28 8.76 1.68
N PRO A 276 -32.05 7.88 2.68
CA PRO A 276 -31.51 8.32 3.95
C PRO A 276 -30.14 8.97 3.74
N SER A 277 -29.82 9.95 4.58
CA SER A 277 -28.51 10.63 4.59
C SER A 277 -27.43 9.74 5.20
N ASP A 278 -27.23 8.57 4.61
CA ASP A 278 -26.23 7.58 4.99
C ASP A 278 -24.95 7.84 4.17
N ALA A 279 -23.81 7.96 4.86
CA ALA A 279 -22.52 8.22 4.23
C ALA A 279 -22.15 7.13 3.21
N SER A 280 -22.52 5.87 3.44
CA SER A 280 -22.24 4.76 2.53
C SER A 280 -22.95 4.91 1.19
N LEU A 281 -24.24 5.24 1.22
CA LEU A 281 -25.04 5.43 0.01
C LEU A 281 -24.64 6.70 -0.75
N ILE A 282 -24.23 7.74 -0.02
CA ILE A 282 -23.70 8.96 -0.62
C ILE A 282 -22.37 8.67 -1.32
N PHE A 283 -21.43 8.02 -0.63
CA PHE A 283 -20.13 7.66 -1.17
C PHE A 283 -20.26 6.83 -2.45
N VAL A 284 -21.06 5.75 -2.41
CA VAL A 284 -21.24 4.85 -3.55
C VAL A 284 -21.97 5.51 -4.75
N SER A 285 -22.66 6.63 -4.52
CA SER A 285 -23.38 7.36 -5.58
C SER A 285 -22.57 8.39 -6.37
N TRP A 286 -21.31 8.65 -6.01
CA TRP A 286 -20.51 9.65 -6.71
C TRP A 286 -20.13 9.22 -8.12
N THR A 287 -20.30 10.10 -9.11
CA THR A 287 -19.89 9.80 -10.48
C THR A 287 -18.36 9.79 -10.62
N LEU A 288 -17.86 8.94 -11.53
CA LEU A 288 -16.45 8.63 -11.69
C LEU A 288 -15.53 9.88 -11.80
N PRO A 289 -15.83 10.92 -12.61
CA PRO A 289 -14.96 12.09 -12.72
C PRO A 289 -14.82 12.91 -11.43
N LEU A 290 -15.77 12.76 -10.49
CA LEU A 290 -15.76 13.49 -9.23
C LEU A 290 -15.08 12.72 -8.10
N LEU A 291 -14.90 11.40 -8.23
CA LEU A 291 -14.30 10.56 -7.18
C LEU A 291 -12.95 11.09 -6.67
N PRO A 292 -11.98 11.53 -7.51
CA PRO A 292 -10.72 12.05 -7.00
C PRO A 292 -10.88 13.27 -6.08
N LEU A 293 -11.80 14.18 -6.42
CA LEU A 293 -12.06 15.37 -5.62
C LEU A 293 -12.78 15.01 -4.32
N VAL A 294 -13.76 14.11 -4.40
CA VAL A 294 -14.55 13.64 -3.27
C VAL A 294 -13.66 12.94 -2.25
N GLU A 295 -12.80 12.02 -2.68
CA GLU A 295 -11.88 11.33 -1.76
C GLU A 295 -10.92 12.29 -1.05
N LEU A 296 -10.43 13.33 -1.76
CA LEU A 296 -9.63 14.38 -1.13
C LEU A 296 -10.42 15.16 -0.07
N THR A 297 -11.72 15.42 -0.29
CA THR A 297 -12.58 16.09 0.70
C THR A 297 -12.98 15.19 1.89
N LEU A 298 -13.18 13.89 1.64
CA LEU A 298 -13.53 12.86 2.63
C LEU A 298 -12.33 12.36 3.43
N SER A 299 -11.14 12.90 3.16
CA SER A 299 -9.91 12.63 3.89
C SER A 299 -9.89 13.24 5.30
N SER A 300 -10.96 13.92 5.73
CA SER A 300 -11.12 14.38 7.11
C SER A 300 -11.23 13.20 8.08
N SER A 301 -10.61 13.31 9.26
CA SER A 301 -10.60 12.25 10.27
C SER A 301 -12.01 11.93 10.80
N VAL A 302 -12.50 10.70 10.57
CA VAL A 302 -13.76 10.17 11.14
C VAL A 302 -13.74 10.31 12.65
N LEU A 303 -12.59 10.02 13.26
CA LEU A 303 -12.37 10.01 14.70
C LEU A 303 -12.51 11.41 15.31
N THR A 304 -12.08 12.45 14.59
CA THR A 304 -12.21 13.84 15.05
C THR A 304 -13.68 14.28 15.15
N ARG A 305 -14.58 13.77 14.29
CA ARG A 305 -16.02 14.06 14.40
C ARG A 305 -16.68 13.32 15.57
N MET A 306 -16.21 12.11 15.90
CA MET A 306 -16.79 11.29 16.97
C MET A 306 -16.43 11.77 18.39
N ARG A 307 -15.37 12.58 18.54
CA ARG A 307 -14.97 13.19 19.82
C ARG A 307 -16.06 14.08 20.46
N GLY A 308 -17.09 14.48 19.71
CA GLY A 308 -18.21 15.31 20.18
C GLY A 308 -19.55 14.60 20.37
N GLY A 309 -19.68 13.31 20.03
CA GLY A 309 -20.97 12.63 19.94
C GLY A 309 -20.96 11.20 20.47
N GLY A 310 -21.09 11.04 21.79
CA GLY A 310 -21.51 9.76 22.40
C GLY A 310 -20.48 9.07 23.31
N GLY A 311 -20.54 9.39 24.60
CA GLY A 311 -20.67 8.35 25.63
C GLY A 311 -19.44 7.65 26.22
N PHE A 312 -18.19 8.02 25.89
CA PHE A 312 -17.04 7.57 26.68
C PHE A 312 -16.36 8.74 27.42
N GLN A 313 -16.77 8.93 28.69
CA GLN A 313 -15.98 9.66 29.69
C GLN A 313 -14.79 8.78 30.06
N GLY A 314 -13.55 9.18 29.73
CA GLY A 314 -12.40 8.41 30.21
C GLY A 314 -11.02 8.85 29.74
N LEU A 315 -10.91 9.52 28.61
CA LEU A 315 -9.65 10.09 28.13
C LEU A 315 -9.81 11.60 28.04
N ASP A 316 -9.35 12.30 29.09
CA ASP A 316 -9.35 13.75 29.15
C ASP A 316 -8.51 14.31 27.97
N GLU A 317 -8.87 15.48 27.43
CA GLU A 317 -8.16 16.03 26.26
C GLU A 317 -6.69 16.37 26.55
N ASP A 318 -6.33 16.43 27.83
CA ASP A 318 -5.01 16.79 28.32
C ASP A 318 -4.04 15.58 28.46
N VAL A 319 -4.53 14.34 28.33
CA VAL A 319 -3.70 13.14 28.46
C VAL A 319 -2.78 12.97 27.24
N THR A 320 -1.48 12.85 27.47
CA THR A 320 -0.45 12.68 26.43
C THR A 320 0.74 11.88 26.94
N ALA A 321 1.38 11.12 26.04
CA ALA A 321 2.59 10.36 26.31
C ALA A 321 3.87 11.21 26.14
N LEU A 322 3.72 12.50 25.85
CA LEU A 322 4.85 13.41 25.70
C LEU A 322 5.14 14.17 27.01
N SER A 323 6.42 14.38 27.31
CA SER A 323 6.90 15.21 28.42
C SER A 323 7.98 16.18 27.98
N SER A 324 8.23 17.21 28.80
CA SER A 324 9.37 18.10 28.65
C SER A 324 9.86 18.52 30.04
N PRO A 325 11.17 18.38 30.34
CA PRO A 325 12.24 17.85 29.47
C PRO A 325 12.12 16.32 29.21
N PRO A 326 12.88 15.75 28.25
CA PRO A 326 12.90 14.30 28.01
C PRO A 326 13.35 13.50 29.24
N PRO A 327 12.97 12.21 29.37
CA PRO A 327 13.42 11.34 30.46
C PRO A 327 14.96 11.29 30.53
N PRO A 328 15.60 11.54 31.69
CA PRO A 328 17.04 11.67 31.77
C PRO A 328 17.76 10.33 31.63
N PHE A 329 18.86 10.30 30.88
CA PHE A 329 19.79 9.17 30.80
C PHE A 329 21.18 9.61 31.29
N SER A 330 21.65 9.05 32.41
CA SER A 330 22.89 9.48 33.07
C SER A 330 24.17 9.15 32.28
N TRP A 331 24.08 8.21 31.34
CA TRP A 331 25.19 7.75 30.50
C TRP A 331 25.31 8.52 29.18
N LEU A 332 24.38 9.43 28.85
CA LEU A 332 24.50 10.25 27.66
C LEU A 332 25.65 11.26 27.79
N PRO A 333 26.49 11.43 26.75
CA PRO A 333 27.64 12.33 26.81
C PRO A 333 27.22 13.81 26.85
N VAL A 334 27.73 14.57 27.82
CA VAL A 334 27.37 15.99 28.02
C VAL A 334 28.26 16.95 27.21
N ASP A 335 29.48 16.52 26.83
CA ASP A 335 30.56 17.39 26.33
C ASP A 335 30.55 17.60 24.79
N GLY A 336 29.40 17.91 24.20
CA GLY A 336 29.29 18.29 22.79
C GLY A 336 29.41 17.16 21.75
N LYS A 337 29.69 15.92 22.16
CA LYS A 337 29.67 14.70 21.32
C LYS A 337 28.25 14.13 21.23
N LYS A 338 27.35 14.83 20.54
CA LYS A 338 25.96 14.40 20.37
C LYS A 338 25.89 13.04 19.66
N LEU A 339 25.09 12.12 20.20
CA LEU A 339 24.79 10.83 19.57
C LEU A 339 23.63 10.98 18.57
N ALA A 340 23.79 10.38 17.40
CA ALA A 340 22.73 10.35 16.39
C ALA A 340 21.55 9.50 16.90
N GLY A 341 20.33 9.98 16.69
CA GLY A 341 19.09 9.37 17.21
C GLY A 341 18.76 9.76 18.66
N PHE A 342 19.62 10.56 19.32
CA PHE A 342 19.44 11.06 20.69
C PHE A 342 19.34 12.59 20.73
N GLU A 343 19.07 13.24 19.60
CA GLU A 343 19.14 14.70 19.45
C GLU A 343 18.26 15.45 20.45
N ASP A 344 17.09 14.90 20.77
CA ASP A 344 16.12 15.51 21.66
C ASP A 344 16.63 15.69 23.10
N TRP A 345 17.47 14.77 23.61
CA TRP A 345 18.06 14.86 24.96
C TRP A 345 19.09 15.97 25.09
N TYR A 346 19.59 16.51 23.98
CA TYR A 346 20.56 17.61 23.97
C TYR A 346 19.92 18.99 23.78
N ILE A 347 18.60 19.05 23.62
CA ILE A 347 17.86 20.30 23.38
C ILE A 347 17.04 20.60 24.65
N PRO A 348 17.32 21.71 25.36
CA PRO A 348 16.53 22.12 26.51
C PRO A 348 15.05 22.29 26.15
N ASP A 349 14.16 21.93 27.08
CA ASP A 349 12.71 22.09 26.96
C ASP A 349 12.10 21.44 25.69
N ARG A 350 12.79 20.43 25.15
CA ARG A 350 12.27 19.66 24.03
C ARG A 350 11.18 18.72 24.54
N THR A 351 10.06 18.70 23.84
CA THR A 351 8.99 17.73 24.10
C THR A 351 9.34 16.39 23.46
N HIS A 352 9.30 15.30 24.22
CA HIS A 352 9.74 13.97 23.83
C HIS A 352 8.83 12.87 24.42
N TYR A 353 8.86 11.67 23.86
CA TYR A 353 8.10 10.53 24.38
C TYR A 353 8.60 10.09 25.76
N ASP A 354 7.67 9.94 26.69
CA ASP A 354 7.91 9.53 28.06
C ASP A 354 7.00 8.37 28.41
N ALA A 355 7.63 7.21 28.56
CA ALA A 355 6.96 5.96 28.77
C ALA A 355 6.24 5.89 30.13
N THR A 356 6.51 6.81 31.07
CA THR A 356 5.78 6.91 32.35
C THR A 356 4.47 7.70 32.22
N ARG A 357 4.31 8.46 31.13
CA ARG A 357 3.11 9.24 30.83
C ARG A 357 2.22 8.60 29.78
N ASP A 358 2.71 7.59 29.06
CA ASP A 358 1.91 6.87 28.07
C ASP A 358 0.79 6.08 28.77
N PRO A 359 -0.48 6.47 28.59
CA PRO A 359 -1.58 5.84 29.31
C PRO A 359 -1.96 4.47 28.74
N ILE A 360 -1.48 4.05 27.57
CA ILE A 360 -1.74 2.71 27.02
C ILE A 360 -0.53 1.78 27.14
N ARG A 361 0.61 2.30 27.62
CA ARG A 361 1.80 1.48 27.84
C ARG A 361 1.62 0.56 29.03
N VAL A 362 2.06 -0.68 28.86
CA VAL A 362 2.20 -1.68 29.92
C VAL A 362 3.62 -2.22 29.89
N THR A 363 4.30 -2.26 31.02
CA THR A 363 5.68 -2.78 31.12
C THR A 363 5.74 -4.01 32.01
N ASN A 364 6.46 -5.04 31.55
CA ASN A 364 6.70 -6.28 32.28
C ASN A 364 8.15 -6.41 32.77
N LEU A 365 8.97 -5.35 32.67
CA LEU A 365 10.40 -5.40 33.05
C LEU A 365 10.63 -5.68 34.54
N HIS A 366 9.63 -5.41 35.39
CA HIS A 366 9.66 -5.75 36.82
C HIS A 366 9.47 -7.26 37.09
N GLN A 367 8.93 -8.02 36.13
CA GLN A 367 8.79 -9.46 36.22
C GLN A 367 10.15 -10.11 35.96
N ALA A 368 10.48 -11.21 36.63
CA ALA A 368 11.67 -11.97 36.28
C ALA A 368 11.54 -12.60 34.86
N PRO A 369 12.66 -12.89 34.16
CA PRO A 369 12.63 -13.60 32.88
C PRO A 369 11.85 -14.92 32.96
N LEU A 370 11.39 -15.44 31.82
CA LEU A 370 10.63 -16.69 31.75
C LEU A 370 11.39 -17.82 32.44
N PRO A 371 10.75 -18.60 33.35
CA PRO A 371 11.41 -19.63 34.14
C PRO A 371 12.27 -20.60 33.31
N GLU A 372 11.79 -20.94 32.12
CA GLU A 372 12.38 -21.91 31.19
C GLU A 372 13.74 -21.46 30.67
N ILE A 373 13.98 -20.14 30.55
CA ILE A 373 15.23 -19.59 29.99
C ILE A 373 16.20 -19.06 31.06
N ARG A 374 15.79 -18.91 32.32
CA ARG A 374 16.61 -18.29 33.38
C ARG A 374 17.99 -18.92 33.52
N THR A 375 18.05 -20.25 33.50
CA THR A 375 19.31 -21.00 33.59
C THR A 375 20.15 -20.84 32.32
N ALA A 376 19.50 -20.69 31.17
CA ALA A 376 20.16 -20.48 29.89
C ALA A 376 20.75 -19.08 29.75
N LEU A 377 20.13 -18.03 30.32
CA LEU A 377 20.59 -16.65 30.22
C LEU A 377 22.03 -16.45 30.76
N GLY A 378 22.37 -17.08 31.90
CA GLY A 378 23.71 -16.94 32.50
C GLY A 378 24.85 -17.52 31.65
N ARG A 379 24.55 -18.53 30.82
CA ARG A 379 25.50 -19.14 29.87
C ARG A 379 25.41 -18.55 28.46
N LEU A 380 24.40 -17.73 28.20
CA LEU A 380 24.15 -17.17 26.88
C LEU A 380 25.21 -16.11 26.57
N ARG A 381 25.83 -16.23 25.39
CA ARG A 381 26.86 -15.31 24.89
C ARG A 381 26.35 -14.76 23.56
N ILE A 382 26.00 -13.48 23.52
CA ILE A 382 25.49 -12.83 22.31
C ILE A 382 26.52 -11.83 21.82
N ARG A 383 27.44 -12.28 20.97
CA ARG A 383 28.38 -11.39 20.29
C ARG A 383 27.73 -10.71 19.09
N HIS A 384 26.91 -11.44 18.34
CA HIS A 384 26.29 -10.99 17.10
C HIS A 384 24.76 -11.05 17.18
N VAL A 385 24.09 -10.15 16.45
CA VAL A 385 22.63 -10.13 16.28
C VAL A 385 22.31 -10.07 14.80
N VAL A 386 21.51 -11.03 14.33
CA VAL A 386 20.98 -11.07 12.96
C VAL A 386 19.47 -10.97 13.03
N LEU A 387 18.90 -10.00 12.35
CA LEU A 387 17.47 -9.80 12.21
C LEU A 387 17.07 -10.08 10.75
N LEU A 388 16.27 -11.13 10.55
CA LEU A 388 15.73 -11.51 9.26
C LEU A 388 14.27 -11.06 9.19
N GLU A 389 14.02 -10.04 8.37
CA GLU A 389 12.71 -9.49 8.07
C GLU A 389 12.17 -10.23 6.84
N LEU A 390 11.21 -11.12 7.09
CA LEU A 390 10.68 -12.04 6.09
C LEU A 390 9.50 -11.39 5.37
N GLU A 391 9.76 -10.93 4.15
CA GLU A 391 8.79 -10.25 3.28
C GLU A 391 7.55 -11.12 3.01
N THR A 392 6.36 -10.61 3.31
CA THR A 392 5.08 -11.23 3.01
C THR A 392 4.95 -12.68 3.53
N ILE A 393 5.55 -13.01 4.69
CA ILE A 393 5.44 -14.34 5.31
C ILE A 393 4.36 -14.39 6.40
N ARG A 394 3.41 -15.32 6.22
CA ARG A 394 2.36 -15.65 7.19
C ARG A 394 2.84 -16.67 8.22
N LYS A 395 2.25 -16.68 9.42
CA LYS A 395 2.58 -17.68 10.45
C LYS A 395 2.27 -19.12 10.02
N ASP A 396 1.20 -19.34 9.27
CA ASP A 396 0.72 -20.68 8.84
C ASP A 396 1.52 -21.30 7.68
N VAL A 397 2.54 -20.60 7.17
CA VAL A 397 3.52 -21.12 6.20
C VAL A 397 4.95 -21.18 6.76
N PHE A 398 5.15 -20.89 8.04
CA PHE A 398 6.47 -20.90 8.68
C PHE A 398 6.42 -21.60 10.06
N PRO A 399 6.35 -22.95 10.09
CA PRO A 399 6.33 -23.88 8.94
C PRO A 399 4.93 -24.13 8.35
N LEU A 400 4.88 -24.60 7.10
CA LEU A 400 3.64 -24.97 6.41
C LEU A 400 2.95 -26.16 7.10
N LYS A 401 1.63 -26.06 7.27
CA LYS A 401 0.81 -27.11 7.91
C LYS A 401 0.02 -27.93 6.89
N LYS A 402 0.15 -29.27 6.96
CA LYS A 402 -0.69 -30.20 6.20
C LYS A 402 -2.14 -30.07 6.66
N ASP A 403 -3.07 -30.16 5.71
CA ASP A 403 -4.52 -30.05 5.94
C ASP A 403 -4.97 -28.67 6.53
N GLY A 404 -4.06 -27.69 6.61
CA GLY A 404 -4.34 -26.30 6.97
C GLY A 404 -5.15 -25.55 5.89
N LEU A 405 -5.37 -24.25 6.08
CA LEU A 405 -6.15 -23.42 5.14
C LEU A 405 -5.60 -23.48 3.72
N ILE A 406 -4.30 -23.19 3.54
CA ILE A 406 -3.66 -23.15 2.22
C ILE A 406 -3.70 -24.51 1.53
N TRP A 407 -3.39 -25.59 2.26
CA TRP A 407 -3.47 -26.96 1.75
C TRP A 407 -4.88 -27.29 1.24
N ARG A 408 -5.90 -27.02 2.06
CA ARG A 408 -7.31 -27.30 1.70
C ARG A 408 -7.77 -26.46 0.50
N LYS A 409 -7.39 -25.19 0.44
CA LYS A 409 -7.70 -24.31 -0.71
C LYS A 409 -7.12 -24.87 -2.00
N LEU A 410 -5.82 -25.19 -2.01
CA LEU A 410 -5.15 -25.76 -3.18
C LEU A 410 -5.74 -27.11 -3.60
N ALA A 411 -6.02 -27.99 -2.63
CA ALA A 411 -6.61 -29.31 -2.88
C ALA A 411 -8.02 -29.20 -3.47
N ASN A 412 -8.85 -28.30 -2.95
CA ASN A 412 -10.21 -28.07 -3.44
C ASN A 412 -10.25 -27.45 -4.85
N GLY A 413 -9.17 -26.81 -5.29
CA GLY A 413 -9.02 -26.30 -6.65
C GLY A 413 -8.67 -27.37 -7.69
N THR A 414 -8.43 -28.62 -7.30
CA THR A 414 -8.19 -29.71 -8.28
C THR A 414 -9.49 -30.45 -8.60
N ASP A 415 -9.58 -31.00 -9.80
CA ASP A 415 -10.75 -31.80 -10.24
C ASP A 415 -11.04 -32.98 -9.31
N SER A 416 -10.00 -33.52 -8.66
CA SER A 416 -10.10 -34.66 -7.75
C SER A 416 -10.37 -34.27 -6.29
N GLY A 417 -10.33 -32.98 -5.96
CA GLY A 417 -10.34 -32.48 -4.58
C GLY A 417 -9.10 -32.88 -3.77
N LYS A 418 -8.02 -33.29 -4.44
CA LYS A 418 -6.76 -33.78 -3.85
C LYS A 418 -5.56 -33.24 -4.61
N LEU A 419 -4.48 -32.98 -3.88
CA LEU A 419 -3.21 -32.56 -4.48
C LEU A 419 -2.54 -33.71 -5.24
N SER A 420 -1.80 -33.38 -6.29
CA SER A 420 -0.99 -34.34 -7.04
C SER A 420 0.15 -34.92 -6.18
N ALA A 421 0.68 -36.08 -6.54
CA ALA A 421 1.80 -36.69 -5.80
C ALA A 421 3.04 -35.78 -5.77
N GLU A 422 3.30 -35.06 -6.85
CA GLU A 422 4.39 -34.09 -6.95
C GLU A 422 4.17 -32.88 -6.04
N ALA A 423 2.94 -32.33 -6.00
CA ALA A 423 2.58 -31.25 -5.09
C ALA A 423 2.71 -31.68 -3.62
N VAL A 424 2.21 -32.87 -3.27
CA VAL A 424 2.35 -33.43 -1.92
C VAL A 424 3.83 -33.59 -1.55
N GLN A 425 4.66 -34.08 -2.47
CA GLN A 425 6.09 -34.24 -2.25
C GLN A 425 6.75 -32.88 -2.00
N LEU A 426 6.52 -31.88 -2.85
CA LEU A 426 7.06 -30.53 -2.67
C LEU A 426 6.66 -29.94 -1.31
N LEU A 427 5.36 -29.95 -0.99
CA LEU A 427 4.83 -29.36 0.25
C LEU A 427 5.40 -30.05 1.50
N SER A 428 5.64 -31.37 1.43
CA SER A 428 6.23 -32.12 2.55
C SER A 428 7.69 -31.78 2.84
N THR A 429 8.40 -31.17 1.88
CA THR A 429 9.80 -30.77 2.01
C THR A 429 10.00 -29.27 1.88
N LEU A 430 8.91 -28.48 1.94
CA LEU A 430 8.94 -27.06 1.57
C LEU A 430 9.63 -26.19 2.62
N THR A 431 9.37 -26.44 3.91
CA THR A 431 9.77 -25.53 5.01
C THR A 431 10.60 -26.18 6.13
N PRO A 432 11.59 -27.04 5.84
CA PRO A 432 12.37 -27.74 6.86
C PRO A 432 13.15 -26.78 7.77
N THR A 433 13.54 -25.60 7.28
CA THR A 433 14.27 -24.61 8.07
C THR A 433 13.35 -23.93 9.07
N ALA A 434 12.13 -23.59 8.66
CA ALA A 434 11.09 -23.11 9.56
C ALA A 434 10.83 -24.13 10.68
N ASN A 435 10.73 -25.43 10.38
CA ASN A 435 10.62 -26.48 11.41
C ASN A 435 11.83 -26.47 12.36
N PHE A 436 13.04 -26.36 11.83
CA PHE A 436 14.29 -26.37 12.61
C PHE A 436 14.41 -25.18 13.57
N VAL A 437 14.05 -23.96 13.13
CA VAL A 437 14.18 -22.74 13.94
C VAL A 437 13.01 -22.52 14.91
N THR A 438 11.79 -22.90 14.51
CA THR A 438 10.61 -22.82 15.39
C THR A 438 10.55 -23.99 16.37
N GLY A 439 11.12 -25.14 16.00
CA GLY A 439 10.96 -26.39 16.74
C GLY A 439 9.58 -27.05 16.58
N GLU A 440 8.74 -26.53 15.68
CA GLU A 440 7.41 -27.06 15.38
C GLU A 440 7.52 -28.20 14.35
N TYR A 441 7.25 -29.44 14.78
CA TYR A 441 7.26 -30.63 13.92
C TYR A 441 5.90 -31.35 13.86
N ASP A 442 4.91 -30.84 14.59
CA ASP A 442 3.54 -31.37 14.58
C ASP A 442 2.73 -30.62 13.50
N ASP A 443 3.23 -30.66 12.27
CA ASP A 443 2.69 -30.00 11.07
C ASP A 443 1.94 -30.97 10.13
N GLY A 444 1.83 -32.24 10.53
CA GLY A 444 1.16 -33.30 9.78
C GLY A 444 2.02 -34.00 8.72
N PHE A 445 3.28 -33.59 8.54
CA PHE A 445 4.25 -34.25 7.66
C PHE A 445 5.10 -35.29 8.40
N LYS A 446 5.68 -36.23 7.65
CA LYS A 446 6.64 -37.21 8.20
C LYS A 446 8.03 -36.63 8.16
N HIS A 447 8.67 -36.55 9.31
CA HIS A 447 10.04 -36.02 9.47
C HIS A 447 11.01 -37.16 9.80
N GLN A 448 12.13 -37.24 9.09
CA GLN A 448 13.18 -38.25 9.36
C GLN A 448 13.84 -38.03 10.73
N GLY A 449 13.90 -36.76 11.17
CA GLY A 449 14.35 -36.34 12.50
C GLY A 449 13.67 -35.04 12.89
N ARG A 450 13.80 -34.64 14.16
CA ARG A 450 13.20 -33.40 14.70
C ARG A 450 14.27 -32.48 15.30
N PRO A 451 15.33 -32.09 14.56
CA PRO A 451 16.37 -31.23 15.09
C PRO A 451 15.78 -29.87 15.46
N LYS A 452 16.20 -29.31 16.59
CA LYS A 452 15.76 -27.96 17.00
C LYS A 452 17.00 -27.13 17.24
N ARG A 453 17.07 -25.94 16.64
CA ARG A 453 18.15 -24.99 16.95
C ARG A 453 18.05 -24.51 18.40
N GLY A 454 16.83 -24.31 18.90
CA GLY A 454 16.59 -23.69 20.20
C GLY A 454 16.15 -22.23 20.06
N GLY A 455 15.50 -21.71 21.11
CA GLY A 455 14.91 -20.37 21.09
C GLY A 455 13.42 -20.33 21.41
N LEU A 456 12.87 -19.12 21.33
CA LEU A 456 11.47 -18.84 21.64
C LEU A 456 10.71 -18.63 20.33
N ASN A 457 9.66 -19.42 20.11
CA ASN A 457 8.74 -19.30 18.97
C ASN A 457 7.43 -18.69 19.45
N PHE A 458 7.02 -17.56 18.87
CA PHE A 458 5.81 -16.85 19.27
C PHE A 458 4.68 -17.22 18.30
N VAL A 459 3.69 -17.96 18.82
CA VAL A 459 2.60 -18.53 18.02
C VAL A 459 1.56 -17.47 17.64
N ASN A 460 1.40 -16.41 18.45
CA ASN A 460 0.40 -15.37 18.27
C ASN A 460 1.05 -13.98 18.06
N ALA A 461 1.98 -13.89 17.11
CA ALA A 461 2.70 -12.66 16.76
C ALA A 461 2.03 -11.89 15.63
N HIS A 462 1.88 -10.57 15.79
CA HIS A 462 1.18 -9.71 14.84
C HIS A 462 2.01 -8.50 14.43
N THR A 463 2.10 -8.24 13.13
CA THR A 463 2.80 -7.06 12.64
C THR A 463 2.12 -5.76 13.08
N SER A 464 2.90 -4.72 13.33
CA SER A 464 2.38 -3.37 13.58
C SER A 464 2.05 -2.60 12.30
N SER A 465 2.33 -3.16 11.12
CA SER A 465 1.94 -2.59 9.84
C SER A 465 1.91 -3.63 8.73
N THR A 466 0.88 -3.60 7.87
CA THR A 466 0.84 -4.44 6.66
C THR A 466 1.57 -3.82 5.46
N TYR A 467 2.35 -2.78 5.70
CA TYR A 467 3.21 -2.11 4.73
C TYR A 467 4.68 -2.21 5.16
N THR A 468 5.53 -2.83 4.34
CA THR A 468 6.93 -3.18 4.63
C THR A 468 7.72 -2.04 5.26
N LEU A 469 7.78 -0.85 4.65
CA LEU A 469 8.61 0.24 5.17
C LEU A 469 8.19 0.71 6.58
N LYS A 470 6.90 0.59 6.89
CA LYS A 470 6.34 0.91 8.21
C LYS A 470 6.53 -0.25 9.21
N SER A 471 6.54 -1.50 8.75
CA SER A 471 6.86 -2.63 9.62
C SER A 471 8.34 -2.63 10.01
N LEU A 472 9.24 -2.18 9.11
CA LEU A 472 10.65 -1.91 9.43
C LEU A 472 10.78 -0.91 10.59
N THR A 473 9.99 0.17 10.61
CA THR A 473 9.96 1.13 11.73
C THR A 473 9.62 0.42 13.05
N ALA A 474 8.62 -0.46 13.05
CA ALA A 474 8.22 -1.18 14.25
C ALA A 474 9.33 -2.13 14.75
N THR A 475 9.94 -2.89 13.85
CA THR A 475 10.96 -3.88 14.19
C THR A 475 12.28 -3.22 14.60
N LEU A 476 12.78 -2.31 13.77
CA LEU A 476 14.12 -1.71 13.93
C LEU A 476 14.17 -0.58 14.94
N CYS A 477 13.04 0.07 15.22
CA CYS A 477 12.97 1.18 16.17
C CYS A 477 12.11 0.87 17.40
N GLY A 478 11.37 -0.26 17.44
CA GLY A 478 10.47 -0.54 18.56
C GLY A 478 9.34 0.48 18.69
N LEU A 479 8.98 1.14 17.58
CA LEU A 479 8.05 2.27 17.54
C LEU A 479 6.80 1.94 16.75
N THR A 480 5.68 2.46 17.20
CA THR A 480 4.50 2.48 16.34
C THR A 480 4.71 3.40 15.13
N PRO A 481 4.51 2.92 13.89
CA PRO A 481 4.80 3.70 12.68
C PRO A 481 3.85 4.90 12.52
N LEU A 482 4.23 5.85 11.66
CA LEU A 482 3.48 7.08 11.46
C LEU A 482 2.20 6.80 10.66
N LEU A 483 1.06 7.19 11.23
CA LEU A 483 -0.28 6.94 10.70
C LEU A 483 -0.64 7.85 9.51
N THR A 484 0.11 7.70 8.44
CA THR A 484 -0.06 8.42 7.17
C THR A 484 0.17 7.45 6.02
N ASP A 485 -0.36 7.78 4.85
CA ASP A 485 -0.13 6.96 3.67
C ASP A 485 1.34 7.04 3.24
N PHE A 486 1.89 5.88 2.90
CA PHE A 486 3.26 5.72 2.39
C PHE A 486 4.32 6.09 3.44
N ASN A 487 5.59 5.94 3.05
CA ASN A 487 6.72 6.25 3.89
C ASN A 487 6.85 7.77 4.07
N GLN A 488 6.55 8.22 5.27
CA GLN A 488 6.72 9.60 5.70
C GLN A 488 7.73 9.70 6.84
N GLU A 489 8.06 8.58 7.47
CA GLU A 489 8.98 8.45 8.60
C GLU A 489 10.36 9.02 8.26
N TYR A 490 10.84 8.84 7.03
CA TYR A 490 12.17 9.28 6.59
C TYR A 490 12.43 10.80 6.72
N ARG A 491 11.37 11.62 6.75
CA ARG A 491 11.46 13.08 6.84
C ARG A 491 10.87 13.66 8.13
N ASN A 492 10.32 12.81 8.99
CA ASN A 492 9.69 13.20 10.24
C ASN A 492 10.55 12.77 11.43
N HIS A 493 10.14 13.18 12.62
CA HIS A 493 10.91 12.93 13.81
C HIS A 493 10.73 11.48 14.29
N VAL A 494 11.80 10.68 14.19
CA VAL A 494 11.88 9.38 14.85
C VAL A 494 12.12 9.64 16.35
N TYR A 495 11.10 9.38 17.16
CA TYR A 495 11.05 9.85 18.56
C TYR A 495 11.66 8.91 19.58
N GLN A 496 12.28 7.80 19.16
CA GLN A 496 13.21 7.00 19.96
C GLN A 496 14.35 6.54 19.05
N PRO A 497 15.56 6.29 19.59
CA PRO A 497 16.65 5.72 18.81
C PRO A 497 16.25 4.34 18.25
N CYS A 498 16.77 3.99 17.07
CA CYS A 498 16.58 2.67 16.46
C CYS A 498 17.79 1.78 16.76
N LEU A 499 17.72 0.47 16.49
CA LEU A 499 18.81 -0.48 16.76
C LEU A 499 20.20 0.00 16.28
N PRO A 500 20.38 0.55 15.06
CA PRO A 500 21.67 1.10 14.64
C PRO A 500 22.17 2.24 15.53
N HIS A 501 21.29 3.17 15.93
CA HIS A 501 21.61 4.26 16.86
C HIS A 501 21.99 3.71 18.24
N VAL A 502 21.25 2.71 18.74
CA VAL A 502 21.52 2.10 20.04
C VAL A 502 22.87 1.39 20.04
N PHE A 503 23.17 0.58 19.02
CA PHE A 503 24.47 -0.10 18.93
C PHE A 503 25.64 0.88 18.79
N GLU A 504 25.49 1.97 18.03
CA GLU A 504 26.51 3.03 17.99
C GLU A 504 26.65 3.75 19.34
N ALA A 505 25.57 3.95 20.09
CA ALA A 505 25.65 4.50 21.46
C ALA A 505 26.41 3.57 22.40
N LEU A 506 26.15 2.25 22.35
CA LEU A 506 26.87 1.26 23.16
C LEU A 506 28.38 1.23 22.84
N ASN A 507 28.77 1.48 21.58
CA ASN A 507 30.19 1.58 21.20
C ASN A 507 30.92 2.74 21.89
N ARG A 508 30.21 3.81 22.28
CA ARG A 508 30.81 5.03 22.83
C ARG A 508 30.99 5.00 24.34
N LEU A 509 30.25 4.16 25.04
CA LEU A 509 30.23 4.13 26.51
C LEU A 509 31.54 3.65 27.14
N ASP A 510 32.26 2.74 26.48
CA ASP A 510 33.47 2.13 27.05
C ASP A 510 34.78 2.61 26.41
N GLY A 511 34.75 3.73 25.68
CA GLY A 511 35.95 4.28 25.07
C GLY A 511 36.60 3.35 24.05
N VAL A 512 35.81 2.49 23.38
CA VAL A 512 36.28 1.57 22.33
C VAL A 512 36.93 2.40 21.22
N GLU A 513 38.27 2.47 21.21
CA GLU A 513 39.01 3.19 20.20
C GLU A 513 38.74 2.54 18.84
N LYS A 514 38.13 3.30 17.91
CA LYS A 514 38.14 2.94 16.50
C LYS A 514 39.60 2.95 16.04
N LYS A 515 40.22 1.77 15.88
CA LYS A 515 41.51 1.68 15.18
C LYS A 515 41.31 2.22 13.76
N GLY A 516 42.10 3.23 13.42
CA GLY A 516 41.90 4.13 12.29
C GLY A 516 41.98 3.46 10.91
N GLY A 517 41.28 4.09 9.95
CA GLY A 517 41.33 3.72 8.54
C GLY A 517 40.27 4.38 7.66
N GLU A 518 39.96 5.67 7.85
CA GLU A 518 39.25 6.44 6.81
C GLU A 518 39.95 7.79 6.64
N GLN A 519 41.01 7.80 5.82
CA GLN A 519 41.44 9.02 5.16
C GLN A 519 40.30 9.44 4.22
N MET A 520 39.61 10.49 4.64
CA MET A 520 38.65 11.26 3.88
C MET A 520 39.30 11.73 2.56
N ARG A 521 39.11 10.99 1.46
CA ARG A 521 39.34 11.55 0.12
C ARG A 521 38.20 12.51 -0.18
N ALA A 522 38.41 13.76 0.23
CA ALA A 522 37.68 14.89 -0.27
C ALA A 522 37.85 14.98 -1.79
N ALA A 523 36.74 15.19 -2.49
CA ALA A 523 36.72 15.50 -3.90
C ALA A 523 37.58 16.74 -4.18
N GLY A 524 38.56 16.61 -5.07
CA GLY A 524 39.42 17.70 -5.51
C GLY A 524 40.02 17.39 -6.88
N SER A 525 39.58 18.17 -7.86
CA SER A 525 40.29 18.63 -9.07
C SER A 525 41.29 17.72 -9.79
N VAL A 526 40.97 17.49 -11.06
CA VAL A 526 41.86 17.23 -12.19
C VAL A 526 43.16 18.04 -12.08
N ASP A 527 44.32 17.37 -12.09
CA ASP A 527 45.51 17.87 -12.77
C ASP A 527 46.50 16.74 -13.10
N GLU A 528 47.22 16.94 -14.20
CA GLU A 528 48.12 16.02 -14.90
C GLU A 528 49.45 15.79 -14.16
N GLY A 529 50.14 14.67 -14.46
CA GLY A 529 51.53 14.47 -14.04
C GLY A 529 52.07 13.05 -14.28
N TYR A 530 52.98 12.95 -15.25
CA TYR A 530 53.70 11.79 -15.76
C TYR A 530 54.86 11.30 -14.85
N GLU A 531 55.33 10.06 -15.13
CA GLU A 531 56.68 9.47 -14.90
C GLU A 531 57.08 9.18 -13.43
N GLU A 532 57.86 8.16 -13.02
CA GLU A 532 58.74 7.11 -13.59
C GLU A 532 58.94 6.10 -12.41
N ASP A 533 58.86 4.78 -12.57
CA ASP A 533 59.92 3.82 -12.91
C ASP A 533 60.67 3.22 -11.69
N TRP A 534 61.34 2.07 -11.90
CA TRP A 534 62.14 1.19 -11.00
C TRP A 534 61.51 -0.17 -10.58
N ASP A 535 61.53 -1.11 -11.54
CA ASP A 535 62.29 -2.37 -11.58
C ASP A 535 62.59 -3.21 -10.30
N ASP A 536 62.16 -4.48 -10.40
CA ASP A 536 62.89 -5.76 -10.24
C ASP A 536 63.86 -6.01 -9.07
N GLU A 537 63.67 -7.12 -8.34
CA GLU A 537 64.51 -8.33 -8.50
C GLU A 537 64.11 -9.51 -7.59
N GLU A 538 64.31 -10.68 -8.22
CA GLU A 538 64.20 -12.11 -7.94
C GLU A 538 64.53 -12.75 -6.56
N GLU A 539 63.78 -13.85 -6.34
CA GLU A 539 64.14 -15.23 -5.95
C GLU A 539 65.06 -15.58 -4.75
N GLY A 540 64.63 -16.64 -4.04
CA GLY A 540 65.41 -17.43 -3.10
C GLY A 540 64.58 -18.54 -2.45
N GLU A 541 64.54 -19.71 -3.08
CA GLU A 541 64.02 -20.97 -2.54
C GLU A 541 64.97 -21.57 -1.50
N GLU A 542 64.46 -22.04 -0.36
CA GLU A 542 65.08 -23.13 0.41
C GLU A 542 63.99 -24.03 1.02
N GLU A 543 63.97 -25.29 0.57
CA GLU A 543 63.16 -26.39 1.09
C GLU A 543 63.69 -26.87 2.44
N GLY A 544 62.77 -27.09 3.40
CA GLY A 544 63.07 -27.72 4.68
C GLY A 544 61.89 -28.55 5.15
N GLU A 545 61.94 -29.86 4.88
CA GLU A 545 60.99 -30.85 5.37
C GLU A 545 61.01 -30.91 6.91
N ARG A 546 59.86 -30.59 7.54
CA ARG A 546 59.54 -31.02 8.91
C ARG A 546 58.10 -31.49 8.98
N GLU A 547 57.95 -32.73 9.44
CA GLU A 547 56.69 -33.41 9.71
C GLU A 547 55.83 -32.62 10.71
N GLU A 548 54.75 -31.99 10.24
CA GLU A 548 53.75 -31.35 11.08
C GLU A 548 52.77 -32.40 11.64
N GLN A 549 52.98 -32.77 12.91
CA GLN A 549 51.90 -33.30 13.74
C GLN A 549 50.89 -32.18 13.98
N GLN A 550 49.77 -32.21 13.25
CA GLN A 550 48.61 -31.35 13.48
C GLN A 550 47.99 -31.64 14.85
N GLN A 551 48.50 -31.03 15.90
CA GLN A 551 47.71 -30.73 17.09
C GLN A 551 46.96 -29.42 16.82
N GLN A 552 45.65 -29.54 16.59
CA GLN A 552 44.70 -28.43 16.66
C GLN A 552 44.72 -27.83 18.08
N GLN A 553 45.65 -26.91 18.33
CA GLN A 553 45.55 -25.98 19.45
C GLN A 553 44.76 -24.78 18.97
N GLN A 554 43.46 -24.76 19.28
CA GLN A 554 42.66 -23.54 19.29
C GLN A 554 43.34 -22.54 20.24
N PRO A 555 43.80 -21.36 19.78
CA PRO A 555 44.14 -20.31 20.71
C PRO A 555 42.82 -19.77 21.28
N ALA A 556 42.54 -20.12 22.53
CA ALA A 556 41.50 -19.47 23.32
C ALA A 556 41.90 -17.99 23.52
N ASP A 557 41.48 -17.11 22.60
CA ASP A 557 41.52 -15.66 22.81
C ASP A 557 40.50 -15.33 23.90
N ASN A 558 40.98 -15.33 25.15
CA ASN A 558 40.22 -15.09 26.37
C ASN A 558 39.87 -13.59 26.55
N SER A 559 39.91 -12.77 25.49
CA SER A 559 39.41 -11.40 25.51
C SER A 559 37.88 -11.40 25.37
N SER A 560 37.20 -10.82 26.37
CA SER A 560 35.73 -10.71 26.37
C SER A 560 35.27 -9.86 25.18
N PHE A 561 34.50 -10.42 24.25
CA PHE A 561 33.96 -9.71 23.08
C PHE A 561 33.10 -8.49 23.44
N THR A 562 32.73 -8.32 24.71
CA THR A 562 31.99 -7.17 25.23
C THR A 562 32.69 -5.84 24.96
N SER A 563 34.02 -5.83 24.79
CA SER A 563 34.79 -4.63 24.42
C SER A 563 34.85 -4.35 22.91
N PHE A 564 34.32 -5.26 22.07
CA PHE A 564 34.36 -5.11 20.62
C PHE A 564 33.22 -4.21 20.14
N PRO A 565 33.46 -3.30 19.18
CA PRO A 565 32.42 -2.41 18.67
C PRO A 565 31.42 -3.16 17.79
N TRP A 566 30.16 -2.78 17.87
CA TRP A 566 29.08 -3.18 16.97
C TRP A 566 29.18 -2.49 15.61
N ARG A 567 28.92 -3.26 14.56
CA ARG A 567 28.81 -2.81 13.18
C ARG A 567 27.41 -3.10 12.64
N PRO A 568 26.50 -2.10 12.65
CA PRO A 568 25.22 -2.16 11.97
C PRO A 568 25.39 -2.26 10.45
N THR A 569 24.67 -3.18 9.81
CA THR A 569 24.59 -3.33 8.35
C THR A 569 23.16 -3.69 7.95
N PHE A 570 22.64 -3.08 6.89
CA PHE A 570 21.35 -3.40 6.29
C PHE A 570 21.57 -4.04 4.92
N MET A 571 20.93 -5.17 4.65
CA MET A 571 21.07 -5.88 3.37
C MET A 571 19.73 -6.23 2.75
N GLN A 572 19.58 -6.00 1.45
CA GLN A 572 18.47 -6.47 0.65
C GLN A 572 18.88 -6.64 -0.82
N SER A 573 18.30 -7.60 -1.53
CA SER A 573 18.50 -7.77 -2.98
C SER A 573 17.48 -6.96 -3.81
N THR A 574 16.69 -6.14 -3.13
CA THR A 574 15.61 -5.28 -3.65
C THR A 574 16.08 -3.85 -3.87
N THR A 575 15.44 -3.14 -4.80
CA THR A 575 15.63 -1.69 -4.93
C THR A 575 15.32 -0.97 -3.62
N SER A 576 16.21 -0.09 -3.16
CA SER A 576 15.95 0.77 -1.98
C SER A 576 15.35 2.13 -2.37
N THR A 577 15.09 2.34 -3.66
CA THR A 577 14.64 3.65 -4.16
C THR A 577 13.13 3.84 -4.08
N PHE A 578 12.37 2.74 -4.04
CA PHE A 578 10.92 2.75 -3.91
C PHE A 578 10.50 3.44 -2.62
N ASP A 579 9.57 4.36 -2.74
CA ASP A 579 8.94 5.11 -1.65
C ASP A 579 9.95 5.59 -0.59
N LYS A 580 11.09 6.09 -1.06
CA LYS A 580 12.13 6.70 -0.22
C LYS A 580 12.67 5.77 0.89
N GLN A 581 12.83 4.48 0.63
CA GLN A 581 13.48 3.58 1.60
C GLN A 581 14.94 3.96 1.88
N THR A 582 15.75 4.38 0.88
CA THR A 582 17.15 4.78 1.13
C THR A 582 17.30 5.86 2.21
N PRO A 583 16.58 7.01 2.17
CA PRO A 583 16.65 7.98 3.25
C PRO A 583 16.01 7.47 4.56
N LEU A 584 15.03 6.55 4.51
CA LEU A 584 14.49 5.91 5.72
C LEU A 584 15.56 5.12 6.46
N MET A 585 16.34 4.29 5.76
CA MET A 585 17.42 3.51 6.38
C MET A 585 18.49 4.41 7.01
N LYS A 586 18.78 5.57 6.39
CA LYS A 586 19.65 6.59 6.98
C LYS A 586 19.03 7.20 8.24
N ALA A 587 17.72 7.47 8.22
CA ALA A 587 16.99 7.98 9.40
C ALA A 587 16.94 6.96 10.55
N PHE A 588 17.06 5.65 10.27
CA PHE A 588 17.24 4.62 11.30
C PHE A 588 18.66 4.49 11.83
N GLY A 589 19.63 5.20 11.23
CA GLY A 589 21.02 5.23 11.70
C GLY A 589 21.97 4.32 10.92
N PHE A 590 21.52 3.66 9.85
CA PHE A 590 22.45 2.94 8.97
C PHE A 590 23.32 3.92 8.19
N ARG A 591 24.63 3.65 8.18
CA ARG A 591 25.57 4.46 7.41
C ARG A 591 25.45 4.13 5.92
N PRO A 592 25.66 5.08 4.99
CA PRO A 592 25.54 4.82 3.56
C PRO A 592 26.42 3.68 3.02
N ASP A 593 27.60 3.46 3.61
CA ASP A 593 28.54 2.38 3.27
C ASP A 593 28.16 1.02 3.87
N SER A 594 27.17 1.00 4.78
CA SER A 594 26.64 -0.21 5.44
C SER A 594 25.27 -0.64 4.90
N ILE A 595 24.80 -0.02 3.81
CA ILE A 595 23.55 -0.38 3.13
C ILE A 595 23.91 -1.10 1.85
N ILE A 596 23.56 -2.38 1.78
CA ILE A 596 23.74 -3.24 0.60
C ILE A 596 22.35 -3.43 -0.01
N ASP A 597 22.07 -2.68 -1.08
CA ASP A 597 20.81 -2.77 -1.85
C ASP A 597 21.09 -3.17 -3.30
N LYS A 598 20.02 -3.38 -4.08
CA LYS A 598 20.14 -3.71 -5.50
C LYS A 598 20.97 -2.70 -6.29
N GLU A 599 20.79 -1.40 -6.03
CA GLU A 599 21.53 -0.34 -6.71
C GLU A 599 23.03 -0.44 -6.44
N TYR A 600 23.43 -0.68 -5.19
CA TYR A 600 24.81 -0.92 -4.81
C TYR A 600 25.35 -2.18 -5.47
N LEU A 601 24.63 -3.30 -5.37
CA LEU A 601 25.02 -4.60 -5.94
C LEU A 601 25.22 -4.55 -7.46
N ARG A 602 24.50 -3.69 -8.18
CA ARG A 602 24.64 -3.48 -9.63
C ARG A 602 25.74 -2.48 -10.00
N SER A 603 26.30 -1.77 -9.04
CA SER A 603 27.27 -0.70 -9.30
C SER A 603 28.71 -1.19 -9.30
N ASN A 604 29.60 -0.45 -9.95
CA ASN A 604 31.04 -0.68 -9.89
C ASN A 604 31.65 -0.45 -8.49
N ARG A 605 30.85 0.04 -7.53
CA ARG A 605 31.26 0.21 -6.12
C ARG A 605 31.00 -1.05 -5.27
N ALA A 606 30.30 -2.04 -5.83
CA ALA A 606 30.06 -3.32 -5.18
C ALA A 606 31.38 -3.99 -4.80
N LYS A 607 31.53 -4.40 -3.53
CA LYS A 607 32.77 -4.96 -3.00
C LYS A 607 33.25 -6.19 -3.77
N PHE A 608 32.31 -7.02 -4.23
CA PHE A 608 32.58 -8.22 -5.02
C PHE A 608 32.36 -8.03 -6.53
N GLY A 609 32.38 -6.77 -6.98
CA GLY A 609 32.06 -6.39 -8.34
C GLY A 609 30.55 -6.37 -8.65
N PRO A 610 30.15 -5.77 -9.79
CA PRO A 610 28.75 -5.66 -10.17
C PRO A 610 28.10 -7.04 -10.39
N SER A 611 26.99 -7.29 -9.69
CA SER A 611 26.18 -8.49 -9.87
C SER A 611 25.57 -8.54 -11.27
N LYS A 612 25.72 -9.69 -11.93
CA LYS A 612 25.11 -10.00 -13.23
C LYS A 612 23.90 -10.93 -13.12
N VAL A 613 23.51 -11.32 -11.90
CA VAL A 613 22.34 -12.18 -11.66
C VAL A 613 21.08 -11.48 -12.18
N MET A 614 20.17 -12.19 -12.83
CA MET A 614 18.96 -11.58 -13.38
C MET A 614 17.95 -11.25 -12.27
N ASP A 615 17.15 -10.21 -12.50
CA ASP A 615 16.01 -9.89 -11.63
C ASP A 615 14.96 -11.01 -11.76
N ASN A 616 14.42 -11.50 -10.63
CA ASN A 616 13.32 -12.46 -10.63
C ASN A 616 11.96 -11.75 -10.62
N ASN A 617 11.84 -10.60 -9.95
CA ASN A 617 10.61 -9.79 -9.95
C ASN A 617 10.89 -8.32 -10.32
N TYR A 618 9.85 -7.49 -10.36
CA TYR A 618 9.96 -6.09 -10.81
C TYR A 618 10.79 -5.19 -9.87
N PHE A 619 11.01 -5.59 -8.62
CA PHE A 619 11.80 -4.87 -7.63
C PHE A 619 13.17 -5.49 -7.33
N SER A 620 13.33 -6.81 -7.47
CA SER A 620 14.38 -7.55 -6.77
C SER A 620 15.18 -8.49 -7.65
N MET A 621 16.43 -8.71 -7.23
CA MET A 621 17.20 -9.89 -7.58
C MET A 621 16.95 -10.99 -6.53
N PRO A 622 17.23 -12.27 -6.86
CA PRO A 622 17.21 -13.36 -5.89
C PRO A 622 18.16 -13.09 -4.71
N GLU A 623 17.76 -13.48 -3.51
CA GLU A 623 18.47 -13.22 -2.25
C GLU A 623 19.89 -13.81 -2.24
N VAL A 624 20.14 -14.89 -2.99
CA VAL A 624 21.47 -15.51 -3.15
C VAL A 624 22.54 -14.53 -3.63
N THR A 625 22.15 -13.40 -4.24
CA THR A 625 23.08 -12.31 -4.58
C THR A 625 23.77 -11.67 -3.37
N LEU A 626 23.26 -11.87 -2.16
CA LEU A 626 23.82 -11.36 -0.91
C LEU A 626 24.77 -12.33 -0.20
N GLU A 627 24.94 -13.57 -0.70
CA GLU A 627 25.68 -14.63 0.00
C GLU A 627 27.09 -14.20 0.42
N GLU A 628 27.86 -13.64 -0.51
CA GLU A 628 29.24 -13.18 -0.25
C GLU A 628 29.27 -12.01 0.75
N TYR A 629 28.25 -11.16 0.76
CA TYR A 629 28.13 -10.02 1.67
C TYR A 629 27.80 -10.46 3.10
N VAL A 630 26.89 -11.43 3.26
CA VAL A 630 26.59 -12.02 4.57
C VAL A 630 27.85 -12.68 5.13
N ARG A 631 28.56 -13.47 4.32
CA ARG A 631 29.82 -14.10 4.72
C ARG A 631 30.87 -13.09 5.13
N ASP A 632 31.04 -12.03 4.34
CA ASP A 632 32.00 -10.97 4.60
C ASP A 632 31.71 -10.19 5.89
N ALA A 633 30.45 -9.99 6.25
CA ALA A 633 30.08 -9.32 7.50
C ALA A 633 30.65 -10.06 8.71
N PHE A 634 30.56 -11.39 8.74
CA PHE A 634 31.10 -12.22 9.82
C PHE A 634 32.63 -12.39 9.73
N SER A 635 33.16 -12.68 8.54
CA SER A 635 34.60 -12.82 8.32
C SER A 635 35.38 -11.54 8.67
N SER A 636 34.86 -10.38 8.26
CA SER A 636 35.44 -9.07 8.61
C SER A 636 35.32 -8.78 10.10
N ALA A 637 34.17 -9.05 10.73
CA ALA A 637 34.01 -8.82 12.16
C ALA A 637 34.93 -9.70 13.02
N ARG A 638 35.19 -10.95 12.59
CA ARG A 638 36.17 -11.82 13.22
C ARG A 638 37.58 -11.24 13.13
N ARG A 639 38.02 -10.82 11.93
CA ARG A 639 39.36 -10.25 11.70
C ARG A 639 39.59 -8.94 12.44
N ASN A 640 38.56 -8.09 12.53
CA ASN A 640 38.67 -6.75 13.08
C ASN A 640 38.33 -6.67 14.58
N LYS A 641 38.00 -7.79 15.23
CA LYS A 641 37.48 -7.82 16.60
C LYS A 641 36.26 -6.90 16.75
N GLU A 642 35.26 -7.11 15.90
CA GLU A 642 33.98 -6.39 15.89
C GLU A 642 32.81 -7.36 16.22
N ARG A 643 31.63 -6.76 16.41
CA ARG A 643 30.33 -7.42 16.60
C ARG A 643 29.44 -7.08 15.42
N VAL A 644 28.60 -8.02 14.98
CA VAL A 644 27.72 -7.84 13.83
C VAL A 644 26.33 -7.51 14.33
N PHE A 645 25.76 -6.41 13.86
CA PHE A 645 24.31 -6.25 13.79
C PHE A 645 23.90 -6.22 12.32
N LEU A 646 23.27 -7.29 11.85
CA LEU A 646 22.82 -7.44 10.47
C LEU A 646 21.30 -7.45 10.43
N SER A 647 20.68 -6.48 9.75
CA SER A 647 19.27 -6.56 9.37
C SER A 647 19.16 -6.92 7.89
N HIS A 648 18.32 -7.88 7.56
CA HIS A 648 18.12 -8.34 6.20
C HIS A 648 16.63 -8.49 5.85
N LEU A 649 16.18 -7.76 4.83
CA LEU A 649 14.84 -7.89 4.25
C LEU A 649 14.87 -8.84 3.06
N THR A 650 14.09 -9.94 3.13
CA THR A 650 13.89 -10.86 2.00
C THR A 650 12.94 -10.24 0.96
N SER A 651 12.72 -10.87 -0.19
CA SER A 651 11.95 -10.25 -1.27
C SER A 651 11.27 -11.18 -2.28
N THR A 652 11.73 -12.43 -2.42
CA THR A 652 11.20 -13.34 -3.45
C THR A 652 9.73 -13.72 -3.21
N THR A 653 9.25 -13.60 -1.98
CA THR A 653 7.85 -13.78 -1.57
C THR A 653 6.96 -12.55 -1.75
N HIS A 654 7.50 -11.43 -2.24
CA HIS A 654 6.70 -10.31 -2.72
C HIS A 654 6.03 -10.66 -4.06
N HIS A 655 4.87 -10.07 -4.33
CA HIS A 655 4.20 -10.16 -5.63
C HIS A 655 5.18 -9.72 -6.76
N ASP A 656 5.25 -10.37 -7.91
CA ASP A 656 4.36 -11.35 -8.51
C ASP A 656 4.78 -12.82 -8.29
N TRP A 657 5.51 -13.12 -7.20
CA TRP A 657 5.94 -14.47 -6.81
C TRP A 657 6.67 -15.25 -7.90
N LYS A 658 7.57 -14.54 -8.59
CA LYS A 658 8.46 -15.15 -9.56
C LYS A 658 9.66 -15.78 -8.88
N LEU A 659 9.75 -17.10 -9.03
CA LEU A 659 10.95 -17.84 -8.72
C LEU A 659 12.13 -17.40 -9.61
N PRO A 660 13.37 -17.47 -9.10
CA PRO A 660 14.57 -17.33 -9.92
C PRO A 660 14.59 -18.28 -11.12
N ALA A 661 15.23 -17.91 -12.22
CA ALA A 661 15.18 -18.66 -13.48
C ALA A 661 15.74 -20.10 -13.42
N ASN A 662 16.57 -20.41 -12.41
CA ASN A 662 17.13 -21.73 -12.16
C ASN A 662 16.30 -22.60 -11.21
N GLU A 663 15.16 -22.10 -10.74
CA GLU A 663 14.24 -22.81 -9.85
C GLU A 663 13.06 -23.37 -10.66
N THR A 664 12.67 -24.61 -10.32
CA THR A 664 11.53 -25.27 -10.98
C THR A 664 10.25 -24.92 -10.24
N TYR A 665 9.28 -24.34 -10.96
CA TYR A 665 7.92 -24.18 -10.47
C TYR A 665 7.16 -25.50 -10.52
N VAL A 666 6.52 -25.87 -9.42
CA VAL A 666 5.59 -27.01 -9.36
C VAL A 666 4.17 -26.48 -9.17
N PRO A 667 3.25 -26.73 -10.12
CA PRO A 667 1.84 -26.40 -9.97
C PRO A 667 1.23 -27.17 -8.80
N LEU A 668 0.62 -26.45 -7.85
CA LEU A 668 -0.02 -27.05 -6.68
C LEU A 668 -1.52 -27.27 -6.88
N THR A 669 -2.11 -26.73 -7.95
CA THR A 669 -3.53 -26.79 -8.26
C THR A 669 -3.76 -26.57 -9.75
N ASP A 670 -4.87 -27.08 -10.28
CA ASP A 670 -5.28 -26.92 -11.68
C ASP A 670 -6.22 -25.70 -11.87
N ASP A 671 -6.72 -25.13 -10.76
CA ASP A 671 -7.54 -23.92 -10.76
C ASP A 671 -6.69 -22.68 -11.07
N SER A 672 -6.98 -22.03 -12.20
CA SER A 672 -6.31 -20.81 -12.63
C SER A 672 -6.48 -19.65 -11.64
N GLU A 673 -7.59 -19.59 -10.90
CA GLU A 673 -7.85 -18.55 -9.89
C GLU A 673 -6.94 -18.72 -8.66
N LEU A 674 -6.47 -19.94 -8.40
CA LEU A 674 -5.54 -20.24 -7.30
C LEU A 674 -4.07 -20.27 -7.74
N SER A 675 -3.78 -20.00 -9.01
CA SER A 675 -2.42 -19.88 -9.53
C SER A 675 -1.54 -18.90 -8.72
N PRO A 676 -2.01 -17.70 -8.32
CA PRO A 676 -1.25 -16.81 -7.44
C PRO A 676 -0.86 -17.44 -6.09
N LEU A 677 -1.79 -18.18 -5.46
CA LEU A 677 -1.51 -18.89 -4.20
C LEU A 677 -0.48 -20.01 -4.41
N SER A 678 -0.56 -20.73 -5.53
CA SER A 678 0.41 -21.76 -5.91
C SER A 678 1.82 -21.20 -6.08
N HIS A 679 1.96 -20.07 -6.80
CA HIS A 679 3.24 -19.38 -6.98
C HIS A 679 3.80 -18.84 -5.66
N PHE A 680 2.96 -18.23 -4.81
CA PHE A 680 3.37 -17.76 -3.48
C PHE A 680 3.98 -18.88 -2.65
N VAL A 681 3.31 -20.05 -2.56
CA VAL A 681 3.80 -21.18 -1.75
C VAL A 681 5.12 -21.73 -2.29
N ASN A 682 5.33 -21.75 -3.62
CA ASN A 682 6.62 -22.10 -4.20
C ASN A 682 7.74 -21.12 -3.77
N CYS A 683 7.47 -19.80 -3.78
CA CYS A 683 8.41 -18.80 -3.28
C CYS A 683 8.71 -18.93 -1.79
N VAL A 684 7.74 -19.36 -0.95
CA VAL A 684 7.99 -19.64 0.47
C VAL A 684 9.09 -20.69 0.63
N GLY A 685 9.06 -21.77 -0.16
CA GLY A 685 10.11 -22.79 -0.12
C GLY A 685 11.48 -22.28 -0.56
N TYR A 686 11.54 -21.32 -1.48
CA TYR A 686 12.79 -20.63 -1.83
C TYR A 686 13.31 -19.78 -0.67
N GLY A 687 12.44 -18.99 -0.04
CA GLY A 687 12.78 -18.18 1.13
C GLY A 687 13.27 -19.02 2.31
N ASP A 688 12.67 -20.18 2.57
CA ASP A 688 13.11 -21.12 3.61
C ASP A 688 14.56 -21.60 3.38
N ARG A 689 14.91 -21.95 2.14
CA ARG A 689 16.29 -22.34 1.78
C ARG A 689 17.27 -21.19 1.91
N TRP A 690 16.86 -19.95 1.62
CA TRP A 690 17.72 -18.79 1.84
C TRP A 690 18.00 -18.56 3.32
N VAL A 691 16.98 -18.66 4.19
CA VAL A 691 17.17 -18.60 5.65
C VAL A 691 18.16 -19.68 6.09
N ARG A 692 18.05 -20.91 5.55
CA ARG A 692 19.02 -21.98 5.82
C ARG A 692 20.43 -21.56 5.43
N ARG A 693 20.60 -20.96 4.25
CA ARG A 693 21.91 -20.53 3.76
C ARG A 693 22.54 -19.49 4.68
N VAL A 694 21.77 -18.52 5.18
CA VAL A 694 22.26 -17.55 6.18
C VAL A 694 22.73 -18.24 7.45
N LEU A 695 21.95 -19.19 7.99
CA LEU A 695 22.35 -19.98 9.16
C LEU A 695 23.62 -20.80 8.90
N ASP A 696 23.75 -21.38 7.71
CA ASP A 696 24.93 -22.12 7.30
C ASP A 696 26.18 -21.24 7.24
N ILE A 697 26.08 -20.02 6.69
CA ILE A 697 27.19 -19.07 6.68
C ILE A 697 27.63 -18.71 8.10
N ILE A 698 26.68 -18.43 9.01
CA ILE A 698 27.00 -18.12 10.42
C ILE A 698 27.78 -19.27 11.06
N ARG A 699 27.37 -20.52 10.80
CA ARG A 699 28.05 -21.73 11.29
C ARG A 699 29.42 -21.92 10.65
N GLU A 700 29.53 -21.79 9.34
CA GLU A 700 30.78 -21.91 8.59
C GLU A 700 31.82 -20.87 9.06
N GLU A 701 31.39 -19.66 9.41
CA GLU A 701 32.26 -18.62 9.99
C GLU A 701 32.56 -18.83 11.49
N GLY A 702 32.05 -19.90 12.10
CA GLY A 702 32.29 -20.25 13.50
C GLY A 702 31.59 -19.32 14.50
N ALA A 703 30.54 -18.62 14.08
CA ALA A 703 29.81 -17.64 14.89
C ALA A 703 28.47 -18.17 15.43
N GLU A 704 28.13 -19.45 15.21
CA GLU A 704 26.81 -20.02 15.53
C GLU A 704 26.45 -19.94 17.02
N ASP A 705 27.38 -20.27 17.91
CA ASP A 705 27.17 -20.28 19.37
C ASP A 705 27.20 -18.87 20.01
N GLU A 706 27.52 -17.84 19.23
CA GLU A 706 27.56 -16.44 19.68
C GLU A 706 26.58 -15.52 18.94
N THR A 707 25.69 -16.07 18.11
CA THR A 707 24.77 -15.29 17.25
C THR A 707 23.31 -15.53 17.61
N LEU A 708 22.65 -14.47 18.08
CA LEU A 708 21.19 -14.40 18.17
C LEU A 708 20.61 -14.14 16.78
N VAL A 709 19.74 -15.04 16.32
CA VAL A 709 19.01 -14.87 15.06
C VAL A 709 17.54 -14.62 15.38
N ILE A 710 17.03 -13.44 15.03
CA ILE A 710 15.62 -13.10 15.10
C ILE A 710 15.01 -13.27 13.71
N LEU A 711 13.93 -14.01 13.60
CA LEU A 711 13.14 -14.11 12.37
C LEU A 711 11.78 -13.47 12.64
N GLN A 712 11.39 -12.51 11.80
CA GLN A 712 10.10 -11.86 11.92
C GLN A 712 9.48 -11.67 10.53
N GLY A 713 8.24 -12.09 10.33
CA GLY A 713 7.47 -11.66 9.16
C GLY A 713 7.21 -10.16 9.24
N ASP A 714 7.48 -9.44 8.16
CA ASP A 714 7.22 -8.01 8.10
C ASP A 714 5.70 -7.75 8.07
N HIS A 715 4.97 -8.54 7.30
CA HIS A 715 3.52 -8.72 7.28
C HIS A 715 3.15 -10.04 6.57
N GLY A 716 1.88 -10.44 6.65
CA GLY A 716 1.32 -11.55 5.89
C GLY A 716 0.61 -11.10 4.60
N LEU A 717 -0.20 -11.98 4.02
CA LEU A 717 -1.06 -11.67 2.88
C LEU A 717 -2.32 -12.52 2.90
N SER A 718 -3.48 -11.91 2.66
CA SER A 718 -4.79 -12.60 2.68
C SER A 718 -5.14 -13.30 1.36
N ASN A 719 -4.14 -13.97 0.77
CA ASN A 719 -4.28 -14.70 -0.50
C ASN A 719 -5.10 -16.00 -0.36
N ALA A 720 -5.01 -16.69 0.78
CA ALA A 720 -5.73 -17.94 1.01
C ALA A 720 -7.22 -17.71 1.35
N GLU A 721 -7.52 -16.64 2.09
CA GLU A 721 -8.86 -16.33 2.55
C GLU A 721 -9.70 -15.75 1.41
N ILE A 722 -9.20 -14.69 0.77
CA ILE A 722 -9.97 -13.87 -0.19
C ILE A 722 -9.30 -13.74 -1.57
N GLY A 723 -8.22 -14.49 -1.85
CA GLY A 723 -7.53 -14.41 -3.14
C GLY A 723 -6.74 -13.12 -3.35
N SER A 724 -6.51 -12.32 -2.29
CA SER A 724 -5.84 -11.03 -2.44
C SER A 724 -4.39 -11.18 -2.87
N VAL A 725 -3.97 -10.37 -3.84
CA VAL A 725 -2.58 -10.31 -4.31
C VAL A 725 -1.75 -9.18 -3.70
N SER A 726 -2.37 -8.35 -2.84
CA SER A 726 -1.71 -7.24 -2.15
C SER A 726 -2.26 -7.06 -0.73
N SER A 727 -1.45 -6.50 0.17
CA SER A 727 -1.91 -6.07 1.49
C SER A 727 -2.64 -4.72 1.46
N TYR A 728 -2.60 -4.01 0.33
CA TYR A 728 -3.23 -2.69 0.14
C TYR A 728 -4.72 -2.72 0.50
N GLY A 729 -5.19 -1.75 1.27
CA GLY A 729 -6.61 -1.56 1.59
C GLY A 729 -7.28 -2.73 2.33
N THR A 730 -6.53 -3.76 2.74
CA THR A 730 -7.10 -5.01 3.26
C THR A 730 -6.87 -5.13 4.75
N GLY A 731 -7.96 -4.98 5.51
CA GLY A 731 -7.99 -5.20 6.96
C GLY A 731 -8.14 -6.67 7.36
N HIS A 732 -7.96 -7.64 6.47
CA HIS A 732 -8.22 -9.06 6.74
C HIS A 732 -7.08 -9.72 7.54
N VAL A 733 -7.41 -10.64 8.46
CA VAL A 733 -6.45 -11.21 9.45
C VAL A 733 -5.18 -11.82 8.84
N GLY A 734 -5.26 -12.42 7.64
CA GLY A 734 -4.12 -13.03 6.95
C GLY A 734 -2.97 -12.07 6.65
N ASN A 735 -3.20 -10.75 6.67
CA ASN A 735 -2.14 -9.75 6.52
C ASN A 735 -1.34 -9.50 7.81
N PHE A 736 -1.82 -9.96 8.97
CA PHE A 736 -1.30 -9.50 10.27
C PHE A 736 -0.54 -10.58 11.04
N HIS A 737 -0.98 -11.83 10.97
CA HIS A 737 -0.41 -12.94 11.71
C HIS A 737 0.87 -13.46 11.06
N VAL A 738 2.00 -13.19 11.69
CA VAL A 738 3.35 -13.39 11.13
C VAL A 738 4.19 -14.31 12.03
N PRO A 739 5.23 -14.99 11.51
CA PRO A 739 6.19 -15.66 12.38
C PRO A 739 7.00 -14.64 13.17
N LEU A 740 7.32 -14.98 14.42
CA LEU A 740 8.33 -14.30 15.22
C LEU A 740 9.08 -15.36 16.02
N VAL A 741 10.41 -15.41 15.87
CA VAL A 741 11.28 -16.40 16.51
C VAL A 741 12.54 -15.72 17.01
N LEU A 742 12.93 -15.99 18.26
CA LEU A 742 14.22 -15.61 18.85
C LEU A 742 15.08 -16.87 18.96
N SER A 743 15.97 -17.13 17.99
CA SER A 743 16.71 -18.39 17.88
C SER A 743 18.17 -18.25 18.33
N HIS A 744 18.60 -19.16 19.22
CA HIS A 744 20.00 -19.31 19.64
C HIS A 744 20.26 -20.76 20.10
N PRO A 745 21.40 -21.41 19.76
CA PRO A 745 21.69 -22.82 20.08
C PRO A 745 21.63 -23.16 21.57
N HIS A 746 22.00 -22.18 22.40
CA HIS A 746 22.01 -22.31 23.86
C HIS A 746 20.70 -21.89 24.56
N LEU A 747 19.67 -21.48 23.81
CA LEU A 747 18.33 -21.29 24.36
C LEU A 747 17.51 -22.57 24.22
N PRO A 748 16.72 -22.96 25.23
CA PRO A 748 15.78 -24.08 25.07
C PRO A 748 14.70 -23.74 24.04
N PRO A 749 14.21 -24.71 23.25
CA PRO A 749 13.09 -24.52 22.34
C PRO A 749 11.78 -24.42 23.13
N ILE A 750 11.08 -23.29 23.02
CA ILE A 750 9.82 -23.00 23.75
C ILE A 750 8.82 -22.33 22.81
N ASP A 751 7.56 -22.75 22.88
CA ASP A 751 6.44 -22.06 22.24
C ASP A 751 5.76 -21.10 23.22
N ILE A 752 5.51 -19.87 22.77
CA ILE A 752 4.83 -18.82 23.54
C ILE A 752 3.54 -18.45 22.82
N SER A 753 2.42 -18.58 23.53
CA SER A 753 1.07 -18.34 22.98
C SER A 753 0.52 -16.92 23.25
N ASP A 754 1.23 -16.13 24.06
CA ASP A 754 0.87 -14.75 24.35
C ASP A 754 0.75 -13.93 23.06
N ALA A 755 -0.21 -13.01 23.02
CA ALA A 755 -0.37 -12.11 21.88
C ALA A 755 0.73 -11.05 21.88
N VAL A 756 1.58 -11.05 20.85
CA VAL A 756 2.76 -10.16 20.77
C VAL A 756 2.79 -9.37 19.46
N SER A 757 3.61 -8.30 19.41
CA SER A 757 3.73 -7.45 18.22
C SER A 757 5.17 -7.01 17.92
N SER A 758 5.44 -6.61 16.68
CA SER A 758 6.76 -6.23 16.16
C SER A 758 7.47 -5.14 16.96
N ILE A 759 6.74 -4.17 17.54
CA ILE A 759 7.34 -3.12 18.40
C ILE A 759 8.09 -3.68 19.63
N GLN A 760 7.85 -4.94 19.97
CA GLN A 760 8.49 -5.60 21.11
C GLN A 760 9.88 -6.16 20.78
N VAL A 761 10.28 -6.23 19.50
CA VAL A 761 11.57 -6.83 19.11
C VAL A 761 12.75 -6.05 19.65
N LEU A 762 12.81 -4.73 19.43
CA LEU A 762 13.90 -3.90 19.93
C LEU A 762 14.08 -3.98 21.45
N PRO A 763 13.07 -3.67 22.29
CA PRO A 763 13.25 -3.74 23.75
C PRO A 763 13.61 -5.14 24.23
N THR A 764 13.17 -6.19 23.53
CA THR A 764 13.56 -7.57 23.83
C THR A 764 15.04 -7.84 23.53
N ILE A 765 15.58 -7.32 22.43
CA ILE A 765 17.02 -7.44 22.13
C ILE A 765 17.84 -6.79 23.24
N LEU A 766 17.44 -5.59 23.70
CA LEU A 766 18.11 -4.91 24.81
C LEU A 766 18.04 -5.70 26.11
N ASP A 767 16.87 -6.24 26.43
CA ASP A 767 16.66 -7.05 27.63
C ASP A 767 17.47 -8.35 27.59
N LEU A 768 17.48 -9.06 26.45
CA LEU A 768 18.32 -10.24 26.24
C LEU A 768 19.81 -9.94 26.40
N LEU A 769 20.29 -8.82 25.85
CA LEU A 769 21.69 -8.42 25.95
C LEU A 769 22.07 -7.99 27.37
N ALA A 770 21.14 -7.42 28.15
CA ALA A 770 21.35 -7.02 29.53
C ALA A 770 21.26 -8.19 30.52
N GLU A 771 20.44 -9.21 30.22
CA GLU A 771 20.27 -10.41 31.06
C GLU A 771 21.25 -11.53 30.69
N SER A 772 21.87 -11.46 29.52
CA SER A 772 23.03 -12.28 29.16
C SER A 772 24.31 -11.51 29.48
N ASN A 773 25.40 -12.18 29.84
CA ASN A 773 26.70 -11.54 30.13
C ASN A 773 27.39 -11.01 28.84
N SER A 774 26.62 -10.36 27.96
CA SER A 774 26.96 -9.95 26.60
C SER A 774 27.24 -8.46 26.47
N LEU A 775 27.07 -7.70 27.55
CA LEU A 775 27.34 -6.26 27.65
C LEU A 775 28.27 -5.97 28.82
N SER A 776 29.03 -4.88 28.73
CA SER A 776 29.74 -4.32 29.89
C SER A 776 28.74 -3.77 30.94
N PRO A 777 29.17 -3.45 32.17
CA PRO A 777 28.28 -2.85 33.18
C PRO A 777 27.66 -1.51 32.75
N SER A 778 28.42 -0.66 32.05
CA SER A 778 27.93 0.63 31.54
C SER A 778 26.89 0.43 30.43
N GLN A 779 27.17 -0.46 29.49
CA GLN A 779 26.28 -0.86 28.41
C GLN A 779 25.01 -1.53 28.93
N THR A 780 25.11 -2.35 29.97
CA THR A 780 23.97 -2.98 30.63
C THR A 780 23.03 -1.95 31.25
N THR A 781 23.59 -0.92 31.88
CA THR A 781 22.81 0.20 32.43
C THR A 781 22.07 0.94 31.32
N ALA A 782 22.77 1.27 30.24
CA ALA A 782 22.17 1.94 29.09
C ALA A 782 21.07 1.11 28.42
N ALA A 783 21.29 -0.20 28.23
CA ALA A 783 20.29 -1.10 27.66
C ALA A 783 19.02 -1.18 28.52
N ARG A 784 19.15 -1.20 29.85
CA ARG A 784 18.01 -1.21 30.78
C ARG A 784 17.24 0.10 30.77
N ASP A 785 17.93 1.25 30.80
CA ASP A 785 17.30 2.57 30.74
C ASP A 785 16.54 2.76 29.42
N LEU A 786 17.12 2.33 28.30
CA LEU A 786 16.49 2.36 26.99
C LEU A 786 15.26 1.45 26.94
N ALA A 787 15.40 0.17 27.33
CA ALA A 787 14.29 -0.78 27.37
C ALA A 787 13.12 -0.26 28.23
N ALA A 788 13.43 0.42 29.34
CA ALA A 788 12.44 1.02 30.22
C ALA A 788 11.69 2.21 29.61
N ASN A 789 12.16 2.79 28.50
CA ASN A 789 11.48 3.89 27.80
C ASN A 789 10.83 3.48 26.47
N TYR A 790 10.89 2.21 26.01
CA TYR A 790 10.15 1.78 24.80
C TYR A 790 8.68 1.45 25.09
N GLU A 791 7.84 1.53 24.04
CA GLU A 791 6.41 1.20 24.07
C GLU A 791 6.13 -0.29 24.34
N GLY A 792 6.93 -1.18 23.73
CA GLY A 792 6.74 -2.62 23.78
C GLY A 792 7.21 -3.29 25.07
N GLN A 793 6.47 -4.32 25.51
CA GLN A 793 6.91 -5.24 26.58
C GLN A 793 8.07 -6.12 26.10
N SER A 794 8.94 -6.55 27.01
CA SER A 794 9.98 -7.54 26.69
C SER A 794 9.35 -8.92 26.47
N LEU A 795 9.77 -9.63 25.43
CA LEU A 795 9.26 -10.96 25.07
C LEU A 795 9.91 -12.10 25.86
N ILE A 796 10.99 -11.84 26.60
CA ILE A 796 11.65 -12.84 27.44
C ILE A 796 11.10 -12.87 28.87
N ARG A 797 10.00 -12.17 29.12
CA ARG A 797 9.30 -12.07 30.41
C ARG A 797 7.81 -12.38 30.19
N PRO A 798 7.08 -12.85 31.23
CA PRO A 798 5.64 -13.05 31.14
C PRO A 798 4.93 -11.80 30.62
N GLN A 799 4.04 -11.96 29.65
CA GLN A 799 3.27 -10.84 29.11
C GLN A 799 2.17 -10.42 30.08
N LEU A 800 1.94 -9.11 30.18
CA LEU A 800 0.87 -8.56 31.01
C LEU A 800 -0.32 -8.18 30.13
N ASP A 801 -1.45 -8.85 30.40
CA ASP A 801 -2.71 -8.70 29.66
C ASP A 801 -3.70 -7.75 30.35
N GLY A 802 -3.39 -7.35 31.59
CA GLY A 802 -4.19 -6.43 32.39
C GLY A 802 -4.17 -4.99 31.86
N PRO A 803 -5.03 -4.11 32.39
CA PRO A 803 -5.00 -2.70 32.04
C PRO A 803 -3.67 -2.06 32.44
N SER A 804 -3.25 -1.05 31.68
CA SER A 804 -2.18 -0.12 32.08
C SER A 804 -2.47 0.50 33.46
N ASP A 805 -1.45 1.10 34.07
CA ASP A 805 -1.57 1.77 35.37
C ASP A 805 -2.65 2.87 35.37
N THR A 806 -2.98 3.42 34.20
CA THR A 806 -4.05 4.41 34.00
C THR A 806 -5.44 3.80 33.74
N GLY A 807 -5.53 2.48 33.58
CA GLY A 807 -6.80 1.76 33.40
C GLY A 807 -7.26 1.58 31.94
N LEU A 808 -6.51 2.06 30.94
CA LEU A 808 -7.00 2.08 29.55
C LEU A 808 -6.94 0.74 28.81
N GLY A 809 -6.17 -0.24 29.28
CA GLY A 809 -5.97 -1.52 28.60
C GLY A 809 -4.62 -1.62 27.88
N ALA A 810 -4.19 -2.85 27.58
CA ALA A 810 -3.01 -3.14 26.76
C ALA A 810 -3.45 -3.32 25.29
N TRP A 811 -3.14 -2.34 24.44
CA TRP A 811 -3.63 -2.31 23.06
C TRP A 811 -2.54 -2.68 22.05
N GLN A 812 -2.96 -3.30 20.95
CA GLN A 812 -2.13 -3.56 19.77
C GLN A 812 -2.74 -2.85 18.58
N PHE A 813 -1.91 -2.04 17.93
CA PHE A 813 -2.27 -1.23 16.77
C PHE A 813 -1.48 -1.69 15.56
N SER A 814 -2.17 -1.93 14.44
CA SER A 814 -1.54 -2.32 13.19
C SER A 814 -2.07 -1.46 12.05
N LEU A 815 -1.17 -0.70 11.41
CA LEU A 815 -1.53 0.13 10.27
C LEU A 815 -1.81 -0.76 9.06
N VAL A 816 -2.83 -0.40 8.27
CA VAL A 816 -3.17 -1.13 7.04
C VAL A 816 -2.62 -0.37 5.84
N ASN A 817 -1.87 -1.06 4.99
CA ASN A 817 -1.27 -0.51 3.77
C ASN A 817 -2.29 0.34 2.98
N PRO A 818 -2.00 1.62 2.67
CA PRO A 818 -0.69 2.29 2.77
C PRO A 818 -0.41 3.03 4.10
N GLY A 819 -1.33 3.02 5.06
CA GLY A 819 -1.09 3.41 6.46
C GLY A 819 -1.93 4.55 6.99
N GLY A 820 -2.59 5.36 6.14
CA GLY A 820 -3.34 6.55 6.55
C GLY A 820 -4.87 6.45 6.45
N THR A 821 -5.41 5.30 6.01
CA THR A 821 -6.85 5.14 5.74
C THR A 821 -7.60 4.39 6.83
N MET A 822 -6.98 3.39 7.44
CA MET A 822 -7.59 2.54 8.46
C MET A 822 -6.53 1.89 9.35
N ILE A 823 -6.95 1.47 10.55
CA ILE A 823 -6.09 0.83 11.54
C ILE A 823 -6.78 -0.39 12.13
N ALA A 824 -6.05 -1.51 12.25
CA ALA A 824 -6.52 -2.69 12.96
C ALA A 824 -6.16 -2.59 14.44
N VAL A 825 -7.12 -2.92 15.30
CA VAL A 825 -7.03 -2.73 16.75
C VAL A 825 -7.40 -4.03 17.46
N ARG A 826 -6.57 -4.41 18.43
CA ARG A 826 -6.80 -5.54 19.34
C ARG A 826 -6.45 -5.14 20.77
N GLU A 827 -7.05 -5.81 21.74
CA GLU A 827 -6.70 -5.68 23.15
C GLU A 827 -6.11 -7.00 23.63
N ARG A 828 -4.97 -6.95 24.32
CA ARG A 828 -4.24 -8.15 24.75
C ARG A 828 -5.06 -9.00 25.71
N GLY A 829 -5.81 -8.38 26.63
CA GLY A 829 -6.73 -9.07 27.53
C GLY A 829 -7.98 -9.67 26.86
N ARG A 830 -8.19 -9.41 25.56
CA ARG A 830 -9.28 -9.95 24.73
C ARG A 830 -8.77 -10.23 23.30
N PRO A 831 -7.80 -11.14 23.13
CA PRO A 831 -7.06 -11.26 21.87
C PRO A 831 -7.90 -11.81 20.71
N GLY A 832 -9.06 -12.40 21.00
CA GLY A 832 -10.04 -12.84 20.00
C GLY A 832 -10.78 -11.70 19.31
N PHE A 833 -11.01 -10.57 19.98
CA PHE A 833 -11.73 -9.45 19.37
C PHE A 833 -10.79 -8.57 18.54
N ARG A 834 -11.27 -8.22 17.34
CA ARG A 834 -10.53 -7.39 16.40
C ARG A 834 -11.48 -6.37 15.75
N LEU A 835 -11.00 -5.14 15.64
CA LEU A 835 -11.75 -4.03 15.04
C LEU A 835 -10.87 -3.34 14.00
N ILE A 836 -11.40 -3.17 12.78
CA ILE A 836 -10.85 -2.24 11.80
C ILE A 836 -11.56 -0.91 12.01
N VAL A 837 -10.77 0.09 12.37
CA VAL A 837 -11.20 1.46 12.62
C VAL A 837 -10.86 2.30 11.40
N PRO A 838 -11.86 2.89 10.71
CA PRO A 838 -11.61 3.82 9.63
C PRO A 838 -11.04 5.14 10.17
N VAL A 839 -9.99 5.63 9.53
CA VAL A 839 -9.40 6.95 9.80
C VAL A 839 -10.08 8.00 8.90
N VAL A 840 -10.49 7.60 7.70
CA VAL A 840 -11.17 8.43 6.69
C VAL A 840 -12.59 7.94 6.41
N ASP A 841 -13.45 8.80 5.85
CA ASP A 841 -14.91 8.59 5.80
C ASP A 841 -15.38 7.51 4.81
N ASN A 842 -14.53 7.13 3.86
CA ASN A 842 -14.86 6.20 2.79
C ASN A 842 -14.40 4.77 3.06
N VAL A 843 -14.08 4.44 4.31
CA VAL A 843 -13.73 3.07 4.74
C VAL A 843 -14.78 2.59 5.75
N SER A 844 -15.17 1.33 5.63
CA SER A 844 -16.14 0.70 6.54
C SER A 844 -15.48 0.21 7.82
N TRP A 845 -16.25 0.22 8.91
CA TRP A 845 -15.93 -0.47 10.13
C TRP A 845 -16.05 -1.98 9.93
N ARG A 846 -15.14 -2.75 10.51
CA ARG A 846 -15.20 -4.23 10.48
C ARG A 846 -14.88 -4.80 11.86
N PHE A 847 -15.79 -5.60 12.42
CA PHE A 847 -15.59 -6.33 13.67
C PHE A 847 -15.59 -7.84 13.44
N THR A 848 -14.67 -8.54 14.10
CA THR A 848 -14.52 -10.00 14.07
C THR A 848 -14.14 -10.55 15.46
N ASP A 849 -14.52 -11.80 15.71
CA ASP A 849 -14.03 -12.61 16.83
C ASP A 849 -13.21 -13.77 16.27
N VAL A 850 -11.90 -13.59 16.15
CA VAL A 850 -10.98 -14.55 15.52
C VAL A 850 -10.82 -15.83 16.34
N ALA A 851 -11.25 -15.85 17.60
CA ALA A 851 -11.28 -17.10 18.37
C ALA A 851 -12.40 -18.04 17.91
N ALA A 852 -13.51 -17.49 17.41
CA ALA A 852 -14.65 -18.25 16.89
C ALA A 852 -14.66 -18.35 15.36
N ASP A 853 -13.96 -17.45 14.68
CA ASP A 853 -13.90 -17.30 13.22
C ASP A 853 -12.47 -16.95 12.80
N GLU A 854 -11.57 -17.94 12.89
CA GLU A 854 -10.11 -17.79 12.70
C GLU A 854 -9.72 -17.09 11.40
N HIS A 855 -10.46 -17.35 10.32
CA HIS A 855 -10.22 -16.79 8.99
C HIS A 855 -11.18 -15.65 8.64
N GLU A 856 -11.88 -15.08 9.62
CA GLU A 856 -12.78 -13.93 9.47
C GLU A 856 -13.80 -14.05 8.32
N GLU A 857 -14.37 -15.24 8.11
CA GLU A 857 -15.32 -15.51 7.04
C GLU A 857 -16.67 -14.82 7.25
N LYS A 858 -17.01 -14.50 8.51
CA LYS A 858 -18.33 -13.95 8.90
C LYS A 858 -18.17 -12.66 9.70
N PRO A 859 -17.60 -11.60 9.11
CA PRO A 859 -17.43 -10.31 9.77
C PRO A 859 -18.77 -9.60 10.00
N ILE A 860 -18.77 -8.60 10.89
CA ILE A 860 -19.80 -7.55 10.92
C ILE A 860 -19.18 -6.30 10.31
N VAL A 861 -19.81 -5.77 9.26
CA VAL A 861 -19.32 -4.59 8.53
C VAL A 861 -20.41 -3.53 8.47
N ALA A 862 -20.06 -2.27 8.73
CA ALA A 862 -20.96 -1.14 8.59
C ALA A 862 -20.16 0.16 8.36
N PHE A 863 -20.74 1.16 7.71
CA PHE A 863 -20.12 2.50 7.61
C PHE A 863 -20.40 3.38 8.84
N ASP A 864 -21.43 3.06 9.62
CA ASP A 864 -21.80 3.77 10.84
C ASP A 864 -21.45 2.95 12.09
N LEU A 865 -20.80 3.60 13.07
CA LEU A 865 -20.34 2.95 14.30
C LEU A 865 -21.50 2.46 15.17
N GLU A 866 -22.60 3.21 15.26
CA GLU A 866 -23.73 2.82 16.09
C GLU A 866 -24.50 1.65 15.48
N VAL A 867 -24.59 1.61 14.14
CA VAL A 867 -25.09 0.42 13.40
C VAL A 867 -24.19 -0.78 13.69
N LEU A 868 -22.87 -0.63 13.54
CA LEU A 868 -21.90 -1.70 13.86
C LEU A 868 -22.08 -2.19 15.30
N ALA A 869 -22.10 -1.29 16.27
CA ALA A 869 -22.20 -1.63 17.69
C ALA A 869 -23.55 -2.29 18.04
N ALA A 870 -24.63 -1.91 17.36
CA ALA A 870 -25.93 -2.56 17.51
C ALA A 870 -25.92 -4.00 16.97
N ASP A 871 -25.31 -4.22 15.80
CA ASP A 871 -25.18 -5.56 15.20
C ASP A 871 -24.22 -6.45 16.00
N VAL A 872 -23.11 -5.90 16.51
CA VAL A 872 -22.20 -6.59 17.43
C VAL A 872 -22.94 -6.96 18.72
N LYS A 873 -23.73 -6.05 19.30
CA LYS A 873 -24.54 -6.34 20.49
C LYS A 873 -25.54 -7.46 20.23
N LYS A 874 -26.14 -7.50 19.05
CA LYS A 874 -27.12 -8.53 18.66
C LYS A 874 -26.47 -9.91 18.52
N ARG A 875 -25.26 -10.00 17.95
CA ARG A 875 -24.58 -11.27 17.67
C ARG A 875 -23.66 -11.76 18.81
N PHE A 876 -22.93 -10.86 19.45
CA PHE A 876 -21.88 -11.16 20.45
C PHE A 876 -22.20 -10.62 21.86
N GLY A 877 -23.33 -9.94 22.04
CA GLY A 877 -23.80 -9.47 23.34
C GLY A 877 -23.27 -8.09 23.76
N LYS A 878 -23.73 -7.62 24.92
CA LYS A 878 -23.46 -6.25 25.42
C LYS A 878 -21.97 -5.98 25.66
N GLY A 879 -21.22 -6.97 26.16
CA GLY A 879 -19.80 -6.82 26.46
C GLY A 879 -18.96 -6.53 25.21
N ALA A 880 -19.20 -7.25 24.11
CA ALA A 880 -18.51 -7.00 22.84
C ALA A 880 -18.81 -5.59 22.29
N ALA A 881 -20.07 -5.14 22.37
CA ALA A 881 -20.42 -3.79 21.94
C ALA A 881 -19.83 -2.68 22.83
N GLN A 882 -19.63 -2.94 24.13
CA GLN A 882 -18.89 -2.03 25.02
C GLN A 882 -17.41 -2.01 24.69
N TRP A 883 -16.82 -3.18 24.40
CA TRP A 883 -15.43 -3.29 23.94
C TRP A 883 -15.19 -2.51 22.65
N VAL A 884 -16.09 -2.61 21.66
CA VAL A 884 -16.01 -1.81 20.42
C VAL A 884 -15.95 -0.32 20.73
N ARG A 885 -16.85 0.20 21.58
CA ARG A 885 -16.82 1.63 21.95
C ARG A 885 -15.54 2.03 22.68
N LYS A 886 -15.03 1.18 23.58
CA LYS A 886 -13.74 1.39 24.26
C LYS A 886 -12.58 1.44 23.23
N ALA A 887 -12.53 0.49 22.30
CA ALA A 887 -11.51 0.42 21.26
C ALA A 887 -11.51 1.68 20.39
N VAL A 888 -12.69 2.18 19.99
CA VAL A 888 -12.80 3.44 19.25
C VAL A 888 -12.28 4.64 20.04
N ALA A 889 -12.63 4.75 21.32
CA ALA A 889 -12.18 5.86 22.16
C ALA A 889 -10.65 5.89 22.31
N VAL A 890 -10.03 4.74 22.60
CA VAL A 890 -8.57 4.63 22.72
C VAL A 890 -7.89 4.88 21.38
N THR A 891 -8.43 4.35 20.28
CA THR A 891 -7.89 4.57 18.93
C THR A 891 -7.95 6.04 18.52
N SER A 892 -9.03 6.75 18.88
CA SER A 892 -9.15 8.18 18.62
C SER A 892 -8.05 8.99 19.30
N TRP A 893 -7.74 8.69 20.56
CA TRP A 893 -6.62 9.32 21.26
C TRP A 893 -5.28 8.94 20.61
N TYR A 894 -5.09 7.66 20.31
CA TYR A 894 -3.85 7.14 19.73
C TYR A 894 -3.51 7.76 18.38
N VAL A 895 -4.51 8.00 17.51
CA VAL A 895 -4.29 8.64 16.20
C VAL A 895 -3.76 10.05 16.34
N ASP A 896 -4.29 10.84 17.28
CA ASP A 896 -3.82 12.20 17.53
C ASP A 896 -2.43 12.19 18.19
N GLU A 897 -2.24 11.33 19.18
CA GLU A 897 -0.98 11.18 19.91
C GLU A 897 0.16 10.67 19.00
N ASN A 898 -0.10 9.72 18.10
CA ASN A 898 0.88 9.22 17.13
C ASN A 898 1.42 10.37 16.25
N MET A 899 0.53 11.23 15.75
CA MET A 899 0.93 12.40 14.97
C MET A 899 1.81 13.37 15.78
N GLU A 900 1.46 13.62 17.05
CA GLU A 900 2.25 14.47 17.94
C GLU A 900 3.64 13.87 18.23
N ARG A 901 3.73 12.57 18.51
CA ARG A 901 5.00 11.83 18.73
C ARG A 901 5.95 11.97 17.54
N TRP A 902 5.43 11.80 16.32
CA TRP A 902 6.18 11.94 15.08
C TRP A 902 6.44 13.40 14.65
N ARG A 903 5.90 14.39 15.38
CA ARG A 903 5.90 15.82 15.04
C ARG A 903 5.30 16.10 13.64
N TYR A 904 4.36 15.28 13.23
CA TYR A 904 3.72 15.38 11.91
C TYR A 904 2.55 16.37 11.94
N GLY A 905 2.47 17.25 10.93
CA GLY A 905 1.31 18.14 10.73
C GLY A 905 1.26 19.41 11.59
N GLY A 906 2.28 19.69 12.41
CA GLY A 906 2.29 20.82 13.36
C GLY A 906 1.36 20.60 14.57
N LYS A 907 1.55 21.33 15.68
CA LYS A 907 0.69 21.18 16.88
C LYS A 907 -0.76 21.52 16.49
N ARG A 908 -1.68 20.54 16.53
CA ARG A 908 -3.11 20.84 16.50
C ARG A 908 -3.43 21.62 17.78
N PRO A 909 -4.19 22.73 17.72
CA PRO A 909 -4.60 23.42 18.94
C PRO A 909 -5.48 22.47 19.75
N ARG A 910 -5.02 22.07 20.95
CA ARG A 910 -5.90 21.42 21.93
C ARG A 910 -6.99 22.41 22.29
N LYS A 911 -8.25 21.98 22.24
CA LYS A 911 -9.42 22.85 22.41
C LYS A 911 -9.59 23.15 23.91
N GLY A 912 -8.74 24.03 24.42
CA GLY A 912 -8.70 24.41 25.83
C GLY A 912 -7.75 25.56 26.17
N SER A 913 -6.75 25.85 25.33
CA SER A 913 -5.96 27.07 25.46
C SER A 913 -6.71 28.24 24.82
N MET A 914 -7.72 28.75 25.53
CA MET A 914 -7.98 30.19 25.44
C MET A 914 -6.73 30.86 25.95
N VAL A 915 -5.87 31.28 25.02
CA VAL A 915 -4.91 32.35 25.28
C VAL A 915 -5.75 33.53 25.76
N THR A 916 -5.73 33.77 27.06
CA THR A 916 -6.20 35.01 27.65
C THR A 916 -5.44 36.12 26.94
N THR A 917 -6.19 36.87 26.14
CA THR A 917 -5.69 37.98 25.34
C THR A 917 -5.33 39.13 26.27
N GLU A 918 -4.15 39.09 26.87
CA GLU A 918 -3.55 40.28 27.51
C GLU A 918 -2.28 40.79 26.83
N ASP A 919 -1.62 40.00 25.96
CA ASP A 919 -0.37 40.44 25.31
C ASP A 919 -0.51 41.20 23.97
N SER A 920 -1.74 41.53 23.55
CA SER A 920 -1.97 42.29 22.31
C SER A 920 -1.94 43.82 22.47
N LYS A 921 -1.74 44.36 23.70
CA LYS A 921 -1.66 45.83 23.91
C LYS A 921 -0.26 46.44 23.83
N ALA A 922 0.80 45.66 23.61
CA ALA A 922 2.17 46.20 23.54
C ALA A 922 2.68 46.50 22.11
N LYS A 923 1.93 46.20 21.04
CA LYS A 923 2.39 46.37 19.65
C LYS A 923 1.63 47.38 18.79
N GLN A 924 0.98 48.35 19.42
CA GLN A 924 0.29 49.42 18.71
C GLN A 924 0.67 50.81 19.25
N LYS A 925 1.97 51.10 19.26
CA LYS A 925 2.45 52.46 19.55
C LYS A 925 3.80 52.81 18.93
N THR A 926 4.05 52.45 17.67
CA THR A 926 5.20 53.04 16.93
C THR A 926 5.07 52.96 15.41
N ILE A 927 4.05 53.59 14.82
CA ILE A 927 4.14 54.05 13.42
C ILE A 927 3.50 55.44 13.34
N ASN A 928 4.31 56.46 13.62
CA ASN A 928 4.08 57.83 13.14
C ASN A 928 5.35 58.67 13.38
N SER A 929 6.28 58.68 12.42
CA SER A 929 7.01 59.90 12.03
C SER A 929 7.96 59.68 10.85
N LYS A 930 7.61 60.29 9.71
CA LYS A 930 8.42 61.14 8.82
C LYS A 930 9.74 60.60 8.20
N GLY A 931 9.84 60.75 6.88
CA GLY A 931 10.94 61.55 6.31
C GLY A 931 11.60 61.05 5.01
N SER A 932 11.12 61.57 3.87
CA SER A 932 11.85 61.97 2.65
C SER A 932 13.39 61.81 2.62
N LYS A 933 13.93 61.16 1.58
CA LYS A 933 14.96 61.75 0.67
C LYS A 933 15.25 60.88 -0.57
N GLN A 934 15.40 61.58 -1.69
CA GLN A 934 15.80 61.13 -3.04
C GLN A 934 17.20 60.50 -3.08
N VAL A 935 17.43 59.53 -3.98
CA VAL A 935 18.71 59.37 -4.71
C VAL A 935 18.47 58.89 -6.15
N LYS A 936 19.19 59.53 -7.08
CA LYS A 936 19.21 59.35 -8.54
C LYS A 936 19.95 58.08 -9.01
N ARG A 937 19.58 57.59 -10.20
CA ARG A 937 20.35 56.68 -11.07
C ARG A 937 21.77 57.22 -11.38
N PRO A 938 22.69 56.32 -11.77
CA PRO A 938 23.22 56.40 -13.13
C PRO A 938 23.24 55.05 -13.89
N ARG A 939 23.41 55.19 -15.21
CA ARG A 939 23.46 54.16 -16.26
C ARG A 939 24.77 53.34 -16.22
N ARG A 940 24.69 52.04 -16.48
CA ARG A 940 25.05 51.41 -17.77
C ARG A 940 24.44 50.01 -17.84
#